data_AF-A0A9E4S9I6-F1
#
_entry.id   AF-A0A9E4S9I6-F1
#
_cell.length_a   1.000
_cell.length_b   1.000
_cell.length_c   1.000
_cell.angle_alpha   90.00
_cell.angle_beta   90.00
_cell.angle_gamma   90.00
#
_symmetry.space_group_name_H-M   'P 1'
#
loop_
_entity.id
_entity.type
_entity.pdbx_description
1 polymer ?
#
loop_
_entity_poly.entity_id
_entity_poly.type
_entity_poly.pdbx_seq_one_letter_code
_entity_poly.pdbx_strand_id
1 'polypeptide(L)'
;MTDTHARTETPVRQSARQQVDGCWLLSEAEVDYLDGSEDRLLEILRGADDLSSLSDELEKSATNWPERYSLSRSRANILRSLALTSEQTVLEVGAGCGPITRYLGETCGTVDAVEPVRARARVARERTRDLPNVDVYIGSVSDIPAEPAYDVIVVVGVLEYAGRGDREDKPYVDFLSHLRSLLRPGGQIVCAIENRLGVKYLAGAAEDHTNRVFDGIEGYPQGGRARTFSRTELASLFASSSLEPSFYGAFPDFKMTRALFSDELLRAPDWQNLGWLIPWFPSPDWLDPRPHLADERRLWRSLVEDGIGAHFSNSFLVIATATTPSQLWGERDMAFFFNTQRRAIFATQTQLRQGDGSLTMQRSRLLDSAKSASSGGLTLKVSDQGFVEGRDFLELLAESDDEALGRWLRQWSDLVRTGGDSGCIDMVPHNMIADADGELVAIDQEWWLDDFGDGQIIERGVFWLGIHLADRTPPERWGKETVRELTVALGELVGLASDGGWIEGALRRESEIQARVTTTDPGASDWNWAANALQGQLLAKTNRRLADTALGMREHDLRGAAEETIQRIASQQREDERRVAQLKSELGGALDKVEETEQRLIEAEQHAGNLGHDLALIRGSIGYRMLEKARAPVRILAPPGSPQRLPLVAARRAARLARRRGPMALVKKAMRVSEWPAVVRNLKRAAPPAMDLNAQYDIWLSRHSVTPARAARLRSQALALKYQPLVSIVTPVYNPEVSWLRDSIESVRGQVYANWELCLADDGSTKPGVRELMEEYSRLDSRIKVTFAEQNGGISAASNAALSLATGEFVGLLDHDDVLTPDALFEVVKLLNERPELDYVYSDEDKMELDGSRLDPFFKPDWAPDLLNCLNYVTHFSVYRKSILDDVGGFRIGFEGSQDWDLTLRVTERTQRIAHIARPLYSWRKVPGSAAASDRAKDYASVAAKKALSEALDRRGLKATVLDGPYRGYYRVKYEISGAPKVTIVIPTRDHAPMLRRCVDSIRSRSTYANYEIMIINNESREAETLRYLETFEGRVIDYPHQFNYSAQMNLGVQAAGTDYVILLNNDTVVISPDWIEAMLEYGQRPDVGAVGARLFFPDGRVQHEGVLIGCGGGLAGHLDHGGYFGLGECVRNVSAVTAACMLVKTKAYEDVGGLDESLRVAYNDVDFCLKLREKGYEVIYTPYAQLAHHEGGTRGHHHPEKDEQLFRTRWPDYRDPYYNPHFDVDHPFSLKL
;
A
#
# COMPACT_ATOMS: atom_id res chain seq x y z
N MET A 1 41.90 -20.98 -30.94
CA MET A 1 43.00 -20.57 -31.85
C MET A 1 42.36 -19.88 -33.03
N THR A 2 42.78 -18.63 -33.28
CA THR A 2 42.50 -17.73 -34.44
C THR A 2 41.01 -17.52 -34.75
N ASP A 3 40.39 -16.42 -34.33
CA ASP A 3 40.65 -15.10 -34.92
C ASP A 3 40.55 -13.96 -33.89
N THR A 4 41.66 -13.27 -33.66
CA THR A 4 41.66 -11.95 -33.03
C THR A 4 41.16 -10.96 -34.07
N HIS A 5 39.85 -10.66 -34.07
CA HIS A 5 39.40 -9.38 -34.61
C HIS A 5 40.24 -8.31 -33.91
N ALA A 6 41.04 -7.57 -34.69
CA ALA A 6 41.79 -6.45 -34.17
C ALA A 6 40.78 -5.54 -33.47
N ARG A 7 40.82 -5.50 -32.13
CA ARG A 7 39.90 -4.69 -31.34
C ARG A 7 40.08 -3.25 -31.80
N THR A 8 39.03 -2.62 -32.30
CA THR A 8 39.02 -1.20 -32.62
C THR A 8 39.49 -0.45 -31.36
N GLU A 9 40.61 0.26 -31.46
CA GLU A 9 41.06 1.12 -30.37
C GLU A 9 40.16 2.35 -30.29
N THR A 10 39.67 2.64 -29.09
CA THR A 10 38.86 3.81 -28.77
C THR A 10 39.52 4.58 -27.62
N PRO A 11 39.23 5.90 -27.46
CA PRO A 11 39.82 6.71 -26.40
C PRO A 11 39.54 6.18 -24.99
N VAL A 12 38.38 5.54 -24.78
CA VAL A 12 38.03 4.94 -23.48
C VAL A 12 38.84 3.67 -23.20
N ARG A 13 39.07 2.84 -24.23
CA ARG A 13 39.93 1.63 -24.16
C ARG A 13 41.38 1.97 -23.84
N GLN A 14 41.88 3.09 -24.35
CA GLN A 14 43.24 3.58 -24.07
C GLN A 14 43.38 4.20 -22.67
N SER A 15 42.28 4.72 -22.12
CA SER A 15 42.27 5.41 -20.82
C SER A 15 42.15 4.47 -19.62
N ALA A 16 41.51 3.32 -19.79
CA ALA A 16 41.32 2.33 -18.72
C ALA A 16 42.63 1.60 -18.37
N ARG A 17 42.98 1.56 -17.08
CA ARG A 17 44.26 0.98 -16.60
C ARG A 17 44.10 -0.26 -15.71
N GLN A 18 42.90 -0.53 -15.20
CA GLN A 18 42.64 -1.61 -14.25
C GLN A 18 41.25 -2.22 -14.45
N GLN A 19 41.14 -3.54 -14.25
CA GLN A 19 39.85 -4.22 -14.16
C GLN A 19 39.41 -4.39 -12.70
N VAL A 20 38.12 -4.18 -12.45
CA VAL A 20 37.44 -4.37 -11.16
C VAL A 20 36.10 -5.05 -11.44
N ASP A 21 35.86 -6.22 -10.83
CA ASP A 21 34.65 -7.03 -11.01
C ASP A 21 34.31 -7.37 -12.49
N GLY A 22 35.33 -7.49 -13.35
CA GLY A 22 35.14 -7.75 -14.78
C GLY A 22 34.82 -6.51 -15.62
N CYS A 23 34.68 -5.34 -15.00
CA CYS A 23 34.56 -4.04 -15.65
C CYS A 23 35.90 -3.32 -15.67
N TRP A 24 36.08 -2.36 -16.58
CA TRP A 24 37.24 -1.48 -16.64
C TRP A 24 37.01 -0.23 -15.80
N LEU A 25 37.97 0.18 -14.98
CA LEU A 25 37.85 1.38 -14.15
C LEU A 25 38.45 2.60 -14.86
N LEU A 26 37.66 3.65 -15.04
CA LEU A 26 38.12 4.98 -15.49
C LEU A 26 38.30 5.92 -14.30
N SER A 27 37.26 6.04 -13.47
CA SER A 27 37.25 6.82 -12.24
C SER A 27 36.30 6.20 -11.21
N GLU A 28 36.55 6.45 -9.92
CA GLU A 28 35.58 6.16 -8.87
C GLU A 28 34.67 7.38 -8.73
N ALA A 29 33.56 7.38 -9.48
CA ALA A 29 32.57 8.44 -9.37
C ALA A 29 31.68 8.21 -8.14
N GLU A 30 31.56 9.22 -7.27
CA GLU A 30 30.60 9.23 -6.15
C GLU A 30 29.17 9.43 -6.67
N VAL A 31 28.56 8.37 -7.22
CA VAL A 31 27.16 8.37 -7.62
C VAL A 31 26.44 7.21 -6.94
N ASP A 32 25.94 7.40 -5.72
CA ASP A 32 25.01 6.44 -5.10
C ASP A 32 23.59 6.71 -5.61
N TYR A 33 23.24 6.08 -6.72
CA TYR A 33 21.86 5.80 -7.09
C TYR A 33 21.71 4.29 -7.31
N LEU A 34 21.25 3.61 -6.26
CA LEU A 34 20.88 2.20 -6.27
C LEU A 34 19.39 2.11 -5.98
N ASP A 35 18.67 1.26 -6.72
CA ASP A 35 17.26 0.99 -6.44
C ASP A 35 17.07 -0.28 -5.60
N GLY A 36 18.17 -0.95 -5.23
CA GLY A 36 18.20 -2.14 -4.38
C GLY A 36 17.95 -3.44 -5.14
N SER A 37 17.69 -3.38 -6.44
CA SER A 37 17.48 -4.56 -7.28
C SER A 37 18.78 -5.14 -7.84
N GLU A 38 19.91 -4.42 -7.75
CA GLU A 38 21.15 -4.76 -8.46
C GLU A 38 21.68 -6.16 -8.09
N ASP A 39 21.72 -6.52 -6.80
CA ASP A 39 22.18 -7.85 -6.36
C ASP A 39 21.25 -8.97 -6.84
N ARG A 40 19.93 -8.72 -6.82
CA ARG A 40 18.93 -9.68 -7.28
C ARG A 40 18.99 -9.87 -8.80
N LEU A 41 19.15 -8.78 -9.56
CA LEU A 41 19.37 -8.82 -11.00
C LEU A 41 20.64 -9.60 -11.34
N LEU A 42 21.71 -9.42 -10.58
CA LEU A 42 22.94 -10.16 -10.76
C LEU A 42 22.75 -11.66 -10.51
N GLU A 43 21.98 -12.03 -9.50
CA GLU A 43 21.63 -13.44 -9.21
C GLU A 43 20.81 -14.06 -10.35
N ILE A 44 19.77 -13.35 -10.82
CA ILE A 44 18.94 -13.78 -11.95
C ILE A 44 19.81 -14.01 -13.20
N LEU A 45 20.65 -13.02 -13.55
CA LEU A 45 21.48 -13.10 -14.75
C LEU A 45 22.52 -14.23 -14.67
N ARG A 46 23.08 -14.51 -13.49
CA ARG A 46 24.02 -15.63 -13.29
C ARG A 46 23.35 -17.00 -13.41
N GLY A 47 22.08 -17.09 -13.01
CA GLY A 47 21.28 -18.29 -13.15
C GLY A 47 20.72 -18.51 -14.55
N ALA A 48 20.67 -17.45 -15.37
CA ALA A 48 20.03 -17.51 -16.69
C ALA A 48 20.93 -18.12 -17.77
N ASP A 49 20.33 -18.97 -18.61
CA ASP A 49 20.97 -19.56 -19.79
C ASP A 49 20.80 -18.64 -21.02
N ASP A 50 19.62 -18.04 -21.19
CA ASP A 50 19.32 -17.10 -22.27
C ASP A 50 19.41 -15.64 -21.79
N LEU A 51 20.50 -14.97 -22.15
CA LEU A 51 20.74 -13.55 -21.85
C LEU A 51 20.30 -12.60 -22.96
N SER A 52 19.67 -13.12 -24.03
CA SER A 52 19.37 -12.34 -25.21
C SER A 52 18.39 -11.19 -24.93
N SER A 53 18.41 -10.15 -25.77
CA SER A 53 17.47 -9.02 -25.65
C SER A 53 16.00 -9.39 -25.84
N LEU A 54 15.69 -10.63 -26.22
CA LEU A 54 14.33 -11.17 -26.38
C LEU A 54 13.99 -12.31 -25.39
N SER A 55 14.88 -12.60 -24.44
CA SER A 55 14.78 -13.75 -23.52
C SER A 55 13.43 -13.85 -22.80
N ASP A 56 12.74 -14.97 -23.01
CA ASP A 56 11.53 -15.34 -22.24
C ASP A 56 11.88 -15.65 -20.77
N GLU A 57 13.09 -16.20 -20.52
CA GLU A 57 13.58 -16.55 -19.19
C GLU A 57 13.78 -15.31 -18.30
N LEU A 58 14.42 -14.27 -18.85
CA LEU A 58 14.61 -13.01 -18.13
C LEU A 58 13.28 -12.27 -17.91
N GLU A 59 12.40 -12.22 -18.92
CA GLU A 59 11.08 -11.60 -18.79
C GLU A 59 10.25 -12.27 -17.67
N LYS A 60 10.32 -13.61 -17.56
CA LYS A 60 9.64 -14.39 -16.50
C LYS A 60 10.12 -14.04 -15.10
N SER A 61 11.41 -13.74 -14.97
CA SER A 61 12.08 -13.65 -13.66
C SER A 61 11.75 -12.36 -12.90
N ALA A 62 11.17 -11.35 -13.58
CA ALA A 62 10.82 -10.09 -12.97
C ALA A 62 9.55 -10.17 -12.10
N THR A 63 9.68 -9.82 -10.83
CA THR A 63 8.59 -9.85 -9.84
C THR A 63 8.12 -8.47 -9.38
N ASN A 64 8.91 -7.43 -9.65
CA ASN A 64 8.62 -6.04 -9.28
C ASN A 64 9.04 -5.06 -10.41
N TRP A 65 8.79 -3.76 -10.22
CA TRP A 65 9.07 -2.75 -11.25
C TRP A 65 10.57 -2.56 -11.57
N PRO A 66 11.49 -2.39 -10.61
CA PRO A 66 12.94 -2.30 -10.90
C PRO A 66 13.47 -3.49 -11.70
N GLU A 67 13.05 -4.70 -11.34
CA GLU A 67 13.38 -5.92 -12.08
C GLU A 67 12.78 -5.89 -13.48
N ARG A 68 11.49 -5.56 -13.63
CA ARG A 68 10.81 -5.48 -14.93
C ARG A 68 11.43 -4.43 -15.84
N TYR A 69 11.80 -3.27 -15.28
CA TYR A 69 12.52 -2.21 -16.00
C TYR A 69 13.86 -2.70 -16.54
N SER A 70 14.55 -3.58 -15.83
CA SER A 70 15.86 -4.09 -16.24
C SER A 70 15.78 -5.34 -17.11
N LEU A 71 14.78 -6.20 -16.91
CA LEU A 71 14.70 -7.53 -17.54
C LEU A 71 13.75 -7.58 -18.73
N SER A 72 12.85 -6.60 -18.89
CA SER A 72 11.89 -6.66 -19.99
C SER A 72 12.57 -6.47 -21.35
N ARG A 73 12.21 -7.33 -22.29
CA ARG A 73 12.62 -7.23 -23.71
C ARG A 73 12.15 -5.95 -24.39
N SER A 74 11.12 -5.31 -23.83
CA SER A 74 10.58 -4.04 -24.34
C SER A 74 11.60 -2.90 -24.25
N ARG A 75 12.60 -3.02 -23.36
CA ARG A 75 13.65 -2.00 -23.19
C ARG A 75 14.41 -1.71 -24.48
N ALA A 76 14.70 -2.74 -25.28
CA ALA A 76 15.46 -2.58 -26.52
C ALA A 76 14.67 -1.90 -27.65
N ASN A 77 13.33 -1.85 -27.56
CA ASN A 77 12.48 -1.36 -28.66
C ASN A 77 12.78 0.08 -29.05
N ILE A 78 13.26 0.91 -28.11
CA ILE A 78 13.66 2.29 -28.37
C ILE A 78 14.79 2.39 -29.42
N LEU A 79 15.57 1.32 -29.63
CA LEU A 79 16.65 1.25 -30.61
C LEU A 79 16.40 0.27 -31.77
N ARG A 80 15.39 -0.61 -31.69
CA ARG A 80 15.13 -1.65 -32.70
C ARG A 80 14.75 -1.09 -34.08
N SER A 81 14.25 0.13 -34.15
CA SER A 81 13.92 0.82 -35.39
C SER A 81 15.13 1.42 -36.12
N LEU A 82 16.28 1.50 -35.45
CA LEU A 82 17.46 2.16 -35.99
C LEU A 82 18.26 1.22 -36.88
N ALA A 83 18.80 1.75 -37.98
CA ALA A 83 19.66 1.03 -38.92
C ALA A 83 21.08 0.81 -38.34
N LEU A 84 21.16 0.14 -37.19
CA LEU A 84 22.40 -0.24 -36.53
C LEU A 84 23.00 -1.48 -37.22
N THR A 85 24.33 -1.51 -37.37
CA THR A 85 25.03 -2.58 -38.11
C THR A 85 26.31 -3.04 -37.41
N SER A 86 26.78 -4.23 -37.76
CA SER A 86 28.02 -4.82 -37.25
C SER A 86 29.29 -4.05 -37.61
N GLU A 87 29.22 -3.04 -38.47
CA GLU A 87 30.37 -2.21 -38.86
C GLU A 87 30.55 -0.99 -37.93
N GLN A 88 29.55 -0.67 -37.11
CA GLN A 88 29.55 0.54 -36.29
C GLN A 88 30.25 0.33 -34.94
N THR A 89 31.00 1.36 -34.54
CA THR A 89 31.59 1.51 -33.20
C THR A 89 30.68 2.43 -32.36
N VAL A 90 30.18 1.92 -31.25
CA VAL A 90 29.15 2.56 -30.43
C VAL A 90 29.66 2.85 -29.01
N LEU A 91 29.38 4.06 -28.52
CA LEU A 91 29.50 4.40 -27.09
C LEU A 91 28.11 4.48 -26.48
N GLU A 92 27.85 3.73 -25.42
CA GLU A 92 26.66 3.91 -24.58
C GLU A 92 27.05 4.68 -23.31
N VAL A 93 26.35 5.77 -23.04
CA VAL A 93 26.54 6.59 -21.83
C VAL A 93 25.38 6.33 -20.89
N GLY A 94 25.69 5.90 -19.66
CA GLY A 94 24.72 5.51 -18.63
C GLY A 94 24.06 4.16 -18.91
N ALA A 95 24.87 3.11 -18.98
CA ALA A 95 24.41 1.76 -19.34
C ALA A 95 23.39 1.15 -18.36
N GLY A 96 23.31 1.66 -17.12
CA GLY A 96 22.49 1.11 -16.07
C GLY A 96 22.79 -0.38 -15.85
N CYS A 97 21.74 -1.21 -15.75
CA CYS A 97 21.87 -2.66 -15.61
C CYS A 97 22.04 -3.41 -16.96
N GLY A 98 22.32 -2.68 -18.04
CA GLY A 98 22.71 -3.19 -19.36
C GLY A 98 21.65 -3.74 -20.32
N PRO A 99 20.31 -3.52 -20.18
CA PRO A 99 19.36 -4.05 -21.17
C PRO A 99 19.57 -3.47 -22.58
N ILE A 100 19.94 -2.19 -22.67
CA ILE A 100 20.28 -1.53 -23.94
C ILE A 100 21.66 -2.00 -24.42
N THR A 101 22.65 -2.06 -23.53
CA THR A 101 23.98 -2.61 -23.82
C THR A 101 23.93 -3.98 -24.46
N ARG A 102 23.06 -4.86 -23.95
CA ARG A 102 22.86 -6.20 -24.51
C ARG A 102 22.44 -6.14 -25.97
N TYR A 103 21.41 -5.37 -26.29
CA TYR A 103 20.92 -5.22 -27.66
C TYR A 103 21.97 -4.60 -28.60
N LEU A 104 22.69 -3.57 -28.13
CA LEU A 104 23.80 -2.98 -28.89
C LEU A 104 24.89 -4.01 -29.18
N GLY A 105 25.26 -4.83 -28.18
CA GLY A 105 26.26 -5.89 -28.35
C GLY A 105 25.82 -7.01 -29.31
N GLU A 106 24.52 -7.28 -29.41
CA GLU A 106 23.95 -8.23 -30.38
C GLU A 106 23.95 -7.68 -31.83
N THR A 107 24.00 -6.36 -31.99
CA THR A 107 23.75 -5.69 -33.28
C THR A 107 25.00 -5.03 -33.89
N CYS A 108 25.88 -4.49 -33.05
CA CYS A 108 26.99 -3.62 -33.45
C CYS A 108 28.36 -4.29 -33.35
N GLY A 109 29.35 -3.79 -34.09
CA GLY A 109 30.69 -4.38 -34.15
C GLY A 109 31.54 -4.15 -32.90
N THR A 110 31.41 -2.99 -32.28
CA THR A 110 32.13 -2.64 -31.05
C THR A 110 31.24 -1.78 -30.17
N VAL A 111 31.11 -2.14 -28.89
CA VAL A 111 30.30 -1.41 -27.91
C VAL A 111 31.14 -1.13 -26.68
N ASP A 112 31.33 0.15 -26.39
CA ASP A 112 31.89 0.61 -25.13
C ASP A 112 30.76 1.19 -24.29
N ALA A 113 30.51 0.62 -23.12
CA ALA A 113 29.40 1.02 -22.25
C ALA A 113 29.93 1.64 -20.96
N VAL A 114 29.56 2.88 -20.68
CA VAL A 114 30.04 3.63 -19.51
C VAL A 114 28.90 3.79 -18.50
N GLU A 115 29.15 3.38 -17.26
CA GLU A 115 28.19 3.48 -16.16
C GLU A 115 28.90 3.97 -14.89
N PRO A 116 28.49 5.12 -14.31
CA PRO A 116 29.14 5.63 -13.11
C PRO A 116 28.89 4.77 -11.86
N VAL A 117 27.77 4.05 -11.79
CA VAL A 117 27.42 3.23 -10.63
C VAL A 117 27.99 1.82 -10.75
N ARG A 118 29.03 1.51 -9.97
CA ARG A 118 29.74 0.21 -9.99
C ARG A 118 28.82 -1.01 -9.93
N ALA A 119 27.80 -0.99 -9.06
CA ALA A 119 26.89 -2.13 -8.92
C ALA A 119 26.10 -2.40 -10.21
N ARG A 120 25.62 -1.35 -10.88
CA ARG A 120 24.89 -1.43 -12.15
C ARG A 120 25.81 -1.84 -13.30
N ALA A 121 27.01 -1.27 -13.36
CA ALA A 121 28.04 -1.66 -14.32
C ALA A 121 28.36 -3.17 -14.22
N ARG A 122 28.46 -3.71 -13.00
CA ARG A 122 28.67 -5.14 -12.76
C ARG A 122 27.51 -5.99 -13.31
N VAL A 123 26.27 -5.57 -13.11
CA VAL A 123 25.08 -6.23 -13.67
C VAL A 123 25.10 -6.18 -15.21
N ALA A 124 25.42 -5.02 -15.80
CA ALA A 124 25.55 -4.86 -17.25
C ALA A 124 26.64 -5.77 -17.83
N ARG A 125 27.78 -5.91 -17.13
CA ARG A 125 28.86 -6.80 -17.53
C ARG A 125 28.44 -8.27 -17.46
N GLU A 126 27.76 -8.68 -16.39
CA GLU A 126 27.24 -10.04 -16.24
C GLU A 126 26.23 -10.39 -17.35
N ARG A 127 25.33 -9.45 -17.70
CA ARG A 127 24.36 -9.62 -18.80
C ARG A 127 25.01 -9.79 -20.17
N THR A 128 26.19 -9.23 -20.36
CA THR A 128 26.91 -9.23 -21.64
C THR A 128 28.13 -10.15 -21.62
N ARG A 129 28.18 -11.09 -20.66
CA ARG A 129 29.36 -11.95 -20.41
C ARG A 129 29.79 -12.79 -21.63
N ASP A 130 28.83 -13.16 -22.47
CA ASP A 130 28.95 -13.95 -23.70
C ASP A 130 29.23 -13.12 -24.96
N LEU A 131 29.24 -11.77 -24.86
CA LEU A 131 29.46 -10.86 -25.98
C LEU A 131 30.89 -10.27 -25.95
N PRO A 132 31.83 -10.75 -26.78
CA PRO A 132 33.24 -10.35 -26.73
C PRO A 132 33.52 -8.96 -27.31
N ASN A 133 32.55 -8.38 -28.02
CA ASN A 133 32.56 -7.04 -28.61
C ASN A 133 32.10 -5.93 -27.63
N VAL A 134 31.68 -6.29 -26.41
CA VAL A 134 31.21 -5.36 -25.38
C VAL A 134 32.26 -5.22 -24.27
N ASP A 135 32.70 -4.00 -24.01
CA ASP A 135 33.49 -3.66 -22.82
C ASP A 135 32.66 -2.68 -21.94
N VAL A 136 32.60 -2.95 -20.63
CA VAL A 136 31.86 -2.13 -19.66
C VAL A 136 32.84 -1.38 -18.76
N TYR A 137 32.63 -0.07 -18.61
CA TYR A 137 33.49 0.87 -17.90
C TYR A 137 32.76 1.49 -16.71
N ILE A 138 33.44 1.53 -15.57
CA ILE A 138 33.02 2.26 -14.39
C ILE A 138 33.62 3.67 -14.46
N GLY A 139 32.76 4.68 -14.58
CA GLY A 139 33.17 6.07 -14.67
C GLY A 139 32.11 6.96 -15.32
N SER A 140 32.48 8.22 -15.55
CA SER A 140 31.65 9.22 -16.22
C SER A 140 32.15 9.45 -17.64
N VAL A 141 31.28 9.91 -18.54
CA VAL A 141 31.68 10.29 -19.90
C VAL A 141 32.74 11.41 -19.92
N SER A 142 32.78 12.24 -18.87
CA SER A 142 33.81 13.27 -18.68
C SER A 142 35.22 12.69 -18.52
N ASP A 143 35.36 11.40 -18.21
CA ASP A 143 36.65 10.72 -18.07
C ASP A 143 37.23 10.29 -19.43
N ILE A 144 36.44 10.38 -20.50
CA ILE A 144 36.85 10.01 -21.85
C ILE A 144 37.52 11.22 -22.51
N PRO A 145 38.76 11.09 -23.02
CA PRO A 145 39.40 12.15 -23.79
C PRO A 145 38.57 12.55 -25.01
N ALA A 146 38.51 13.85 -25.29
CA ALA A 146 37.76 14.45 -26.40
C ALA A 146 38.39 14.14 -27.76
N GLU A 147 38.32 12.88 -28.18
CA GLU A 147 38.90 12.35 -29.42
C GLU A 147 37.82 11.63 -30.25
N PRO A 148 37.63 12.01 -31.53
CA PRO A 148 36.66 11.38 -32.44
C PRO A 148 36.91 9.88 -32.66
N ALA A 149 35.99 9.02 -32.23
CA ALA A 149 36.16 7.57 -32.33
C ALA A 149 34.87 6.76 -32.60
N TYR A 150 33.70 7.34 -32.32
CA TYR A 150 32.43 6.61 -32.39
C TYR A 150 31.60 7.02 -33.59
N ASP A 151 30.93 6.05 -34.20
CA ASP A 151 29.96 6.27 -35.28
C ASP A 151 28.58 6.63 -34.68
N VAL A 152 28.25 6.03 -33.53
CA VAL A 152 27.00 6.28 -32.79
C VAL A 152 27.28 6.44 -31.30
N ILE A 153 26.67 7.44 -30.66
CA ILE A 153 26.65 7.58 -29.20
C ILE A 153 25.20 7.46 -28.72
N VAL A 154 24.94 6.53 -27.81
CA VAL A 154 23.60 6.26 -27.26
C VAL A 154 23.49 6.82 -25.85
N VAL A 155 22.44 7.59 -25.59
CA VAL A 155 22.16 8.28 -24.32
C VAL A 155 20.68 8.09 -23.96
N VAL A 156 20.36 7.11 -23.12
CA VAL A 156 18.97 6.77 -22.79
C VAL A 156 18.70 7.10 -21.33
N GLY A 157 17.90 8.14 -21.07
CA GLY A 157 17.51 8.54 -19.71
C GLY A 157 18.63 9.15 -18.85
N VAL A 158 19.65 9.73 -19.47
CA VAL A 158 20.82 10.33 -18.80
C VAL A 158 20.83 11.85 -18.88
N LEU A 159 20.36 12.43 -19.98
CA LEU A 159 20.42 13.87 -20.22
C LEU A 159 19.67 14.66 -19.13
N GLU A 160 18.60 14.08 -18.60
CA GLU A 160 17.79 14.61 -17.50
C GLU A 160 18.62 14.91 -16.24
N TYR A 161 19.68 14.12 -16.02
CA TYR A 161 20.55 14.19 -14.85
C TYR A 161 21.87 14.91 -15.13
N ALA A 162 22.22 15.18 -16.40
CA ALA A 162 23.51 15.74 -16.77
C ALA A 162 23.81 17.08 -16.07
N GLY A 163 22.80 17.94 -15.93
CA GLY A 163 22.88 19.19 -15.18
C GLY A 163 22.41 19.11 -13.74
N ARG A 164 22.12 17.93 -13.18
CA ARG A 164 21.62 17.75 -11.79
C ARG A 164 20.39 18.60 -11.45
N GLY A 165 19.49 18.81 -12.42
CA GLY A 165 18.28 19.63 -12.25
C GLY A 165 18.50 21.14 -12.37
N ASP A 166 19.67 21.60 -12.84
CA ASP A 166 19.95 23.01 -13.06
C ASP A 166 18.94 23.65 -14.03
N ARG A 167 18.57 24.90 -13.73
CA ARG A 167 17.68 25.72 -14.56
C ARG A 167 18.43 26.38 -15.71
N GLU A 168 19.74 26.54 -15.60
CA GLU A 168 20.57 27.01 -16.70
C GLU A 168 20.83 25.88 -17.70
N ASP A 169 20.86 26.23 -18.99
CA ASP A 169 21.05 25.26 -20.07
C ASP A 169 22.53 24.83 -20.21
N LYS A 170 23.46 25.63 -19.66
CA LYS A 170 24.90 25.46 -19.83
C LYS A 170 25.42 24.04 -19.48
N PRO A 171 25.07 23.42 -18.35
CA PRO A 171 25.57 22.08 -18.02
C PRO A 171 25.15 21.00 -19.04
N TYR A 172 23.94 21.12 -19.58
CA TYR A 172 23.42 20.20 -20.59
C TYR A 172 24.06 20.43 -21.95
N VAL A 173 24.31 21.69 -22.33
CA VAL A 173 25.06 22.05 -23.55
C VAL A 173 26.51 21.59 -23.47
N ASP A 174 27.17 21.75 -22.32
CA ASP A 174 28.54 21.30 -22.10
C ASP A 174 28.62 19.76 -22.21
N PHE A 175 27.65 19.03 -21.64
CA PHE A 175 27.52 17.58 -21.78
C PHE A 175 27.36 17.15 -23.25
N LEU A 176 26.40 17.72 -23.98
CA LEU A 176 26.17 17.39 -25.40
C LEU A 176 27.36 17.77 -26.29
N SER A 177 28.03 18.88 -26.00
CA SER A 177 29.23 19.32 -26.72
C SER A 177 30.40 18.37 -26.51
N HIS A 178 30.55 17.82 -25.30
CA HIS A 178 31.53 16.77 -25.01
C HIS A 178 31.22 15.50 -25.81
N LEU A 179 29.97 15.02 -25.81
CA LEU A 179 29.58 13.86 -26.63
C LEU A 179 29.87 14.07 -28.11
N ARG A 180 29.56 15.27 -28.65
CA ARG A 180 29.88 15.61 -30.04
C ARG A 180 31.38 15.49 -30.34
N SER A 181 32.24 15.86 -29.40
CA SER A 181 33.70 15.79 -29.60
C SER A 181 34.22 14.35 -29.78
N LEU A 182 33.45 13.35 -29.33
CA LEU A 182 33.77 11.92 -29.44
C LEU A 182 33.28 11.28 -30.75
N LEU A 183 32.45 11.99 -31.54
CA LEU A 183 31.92 11.49 -32.80
C LEU A 183 32.92 11.64 -33.95
N ARG A 184 33.04 10.59 -34.77
CA ARG A 184 33.67 10.68 -36.08
C ARG A 184 32.90 11.65 -36.99
N PRO A 185 33.52 12.16 -38.07
CA PRO A 185 32.79 12.89 -39.10
C PRO A 185 31.59 12.07 -39.63
N GLY A 186 30.38 12.63 -39.55
CA GLY A 186 29.14 11.92 -39.91
C GLY A 186 28.52 11.07 -38.79
N GLY A 187 29.18 10.96 -37.63
CA GLY A 187 28.66 10.23 -36.48
C GLY A 187 27.44 10.92 -35.86
N GLN A 188 26.65 10.15 -35.10
CA GLN A 188 25.33 10.57 -34.62
C GLN A 188 25.12 10.30 -33.12
N ILE A 189 24.41 11.20 -32.44
CA ILE A 189 23.90 10.97 -31.08
C ILE A 189 22.47 10.47 -31.17
N VAL A 190 22.17 9.38 -30.45
CA VAL A 190 20.83 8.86 -30.22
C VAL A 190 20.48 9.11 -28.76
N CYS A 191 19.55 10.03 -28.51
CA CYS A 191 19.13 10.40 -27.17
C CYS A 191 17.66 10.04 -26.94
N ALA A 192 17.33 9.31 -25.88
CA ALA A 192 15.94 9.06 -25.48
C ALA A 192 15.67 9.69 -24.11
N ILE A 193 14.56 10.44 -24.00
CA ILE A 193 14.27 11.31 -22.86
C ILE A 193 12.77 11.54 -22.67
N GLU A 194 12.32 11.71 -21.43
CA GLU A 194 10.95 12.15 -21.12
C GLU A 194 10.65 13.55 -21.68
N ASN A 195 9.41 13.76 -22.15
CA ASN A 195 8.91 15.07 -22.52
C ASN A 195 8.10 15.66 -21.37
N ARG A 196 8.52 16.81 -20.83
CA ARG A 196 7.77 17.47 -19.73
C ARG A 196 6.31 17.82 -20.08
N LEU A 197 6.00 17.92 -21.38
CA LEU A 197 4.67 18.23 -21.91
C LEU A 197 3.95 16.99 -22.49
N GLY A 198 4.41 15.79 -22.15
CA GLY A 198 3.74 14.55 -22.54
C GLY A 198 2.24 14.55 -22.21
N VAL A 199 1.42 14.03 -23.13
CA VAL A 199 -0.03 13.97 -22.97
C VAL A 199 -0.47 13.25 -21.69
N LYS A 200 0.30 12.26 -21.22
CA LYS A 200 0.03 11.57 -19.94
C LYS A 200 0.06 12.53 -18.74
N TYR A 201 0.98 13.49 -18.73
CA TYR A 201 1.13 14.47 -17.64
C TYR A 201 -0.02 15.48 -17.64
N LEU A 202 -0.50 15.87 -18.84
CA LEU A 202 -1.72 16.69 -18.97
C LEU A 202 -2.98 15.94 -18.53
N ALA A 203 -3.00 14.62 -18.71
CA ALA A 203 -4.10 13.76 -18.28
C ALA A 203 -4.06 13.40 -16.77
N GLY A 204 -3.05 13.87 -16.03
CA GLY A 204 -2.95 13.74 -14.57
C GLY A 204 -1.84 12.82 -14.04
N ALA A 205 -0.97 12.26 -14.90
CA ALA A 205 0.18 11.49 -14.43
C ALA A 205 1.20 12.37 -13.68
N ALA A 206 1.85 11.81 -12.66
CA ALA A 206 2.93 12.47 -11.93
C ALA A 206 4.20 12.60 -12.80
N GLU A 207 5.03 13.61 -12.53
CA GLU A 207 6.34 13.75 -13.17
C GLU A 207 7.29 12.64 -12.68
N ASP A 208 7.93 11.92 -13.62
CA ASP A 208 8.63 10.65 -13.34
C ASP A 208 9.87 10.78 -12.42
N HIS A 209 10.43 11.98 -12.25
CA HIS A 209 11.62 12.24 -11.44
C HIS A 209 11.32 12.89 -10.09
N THR A 210 10.16 13.55 -9.95
CA THR A 210 9.73 14.19 -8.69
C THR A 210 8.52 13.52 -8.04
N ASN A 211 7.84 12.62 -8.76
CA ASN A 211 6.58 11.96 -8.36
C ASN A 211 5.48 12.94 -7.94
N ARG A 212 5.47 14.14 -8.54
CA ARG A 212 4.48 15.19 -8.28
C ARG A 212 3.72 15.51 -9.56
N VAL A 213 2.40 15.57 -9.48
CA VAL A 213 1.53 15.99 -10.59
C VAL A 213 1.85 17.44 -10.96
N PHE A 214 1.94 17.71 -12.26
CA PHE A 214 2.24 19.03 -12.86
C PHE A 214 3.63 19.63 -12.65
N ASP A 215 4.51 19.05 -11.83
CA ASP A 215 5.81 19.65 -11.50
C ASP A 215 6.64 19.97 -12.76
N GLY A 216 6.69 19.05 -13.74
CA GLY A 216 7.35 19.27 -15.03
C GLY A 216 6.67 20.32 -15.92
N ILE A 217 5.34 20.40 -15.88
CA ILE A 217 4.53 21.35 -16.66
C ILE A 217 4.67 22.77 -16.09
N GLU A 218 4.73 22.89 -14.77
CA GLU A 218 4.85 24.16 -14.03
C GLU A 218 6.30 24.67 -13.94
N GLY A 219 7.27 23.92 -14.49
CA GLY A 219 8.67 24.33 -14.54
C GLY A 219 9.43 24.08 -13.24
N TYR A 220 9.12 22.99 -12.53
CA TYR A 220 9.77 22.54 -11.31
C TYR A 220 9.81 23.62 -10.21
N PRO A 221 8.65 24.09 -9.72
CA PRO A 221 8.55 25.11 -8.68
C PRO A 221 9.35 24.76 -7.41
N GLN A 222 9.44 23.48 -7.05
CA GLN A 222 10.18 23.01 -5.88
C GLN A 222 11.59 22.47 -6.22
N GLY A 223 12.02 22.55 -7.48
CA GLY A 223 13.27 21.97 -7.96
C GLY A 223 13.27 20.43 -7.96
N GLY A 224 14.37 19.84 -8.42
CA GLY A 224 14.55 18.39 -8.52
C GLY A 224 15.98 18.01 -8.84
N ARG A 225 16.31 16.72 -8.69
CA ARG A 225 17.64 16.13 -9.05
C ARG A 225 17.84 15.96 -10.55
N ALA A 226 16.75 16.02 -11.31
CA ALA A 226 16.69 15.87 -12.75
C ALA A 226 15.73 16.91 -13.32
N ARG A 227 15.90 17.23 -14.60
CA ARG A 227 15.04 18.14 -15.35
C ARG A 227 14.75 17.53 -16.71
N THR A 228 13.48 17.36 -17.02
CA THR A 228 13.00 17.05 -18.37
C THR A 228 12.69 18.32 -19.14
N PHE A 229 12.63 18.20 -20.46
CA PHE A 229 12.56 19.33 -21.38
C PHE A 229 11.38 19.16 -22.32
N SER A 230 10.78 20.28 -22.72
CA SER A 230 9.90 20.30 -23.88
C SER A 230 10.72 20.12 -25.16
N ARG A 231 10.04 19.71 -26.24
CA ARG A 231 10.66 19.58 -27.56
C ARG A 231 11.46 20.81 -28.00
N THR A 232 10.91 22.01 -27.79
CA THR A 232 11.56 23.27 -28.19
C THR A 232 12.83 23.53 -27.39
N GLU A 233 12.82 23.24 -26.09
CA GLU A 233 14.02 23.36 -25.24
C GLU A 233 15.09 22.35 -25.67
N LEU A 234 14.72 21.08 -25.91
CA LEU A 234 15.64 20.08 -26.44
C LEU A 234 16.28 20.54 -27.76
N ALA A 235 15.49 21.04 -28.69
CA ALA A 235 16.00 21.55 -29.97
C ALA A 235 17.03 22.67 -29.76
N SER A 236 16.78 23.57 -28.81
CA SER A 236 17.70 24.64 -28.45
C SER A 236 19.00 24.13 -27.83
N LEU A 237 18.94 23.12 -26.94
CA LEU A 237 20.13 22.49 -26.34
C LEU A 237 21.03 21.82 -27.39
N PHE A 238 20.45 21.04 -28.30
CA PHE A 238 21.20 20.41 -29.39
C PHE A 238 21.79 21.45 -30.34
N ALA A 239 21.01 22.46 -30.75
CA ALA A 239 21.50 23.53 -31.62
C ALA A 239 22.64 24.33 -30.98
N SER A 240 22.55 24.63 -29.68
CA SER A 240 23.61 25.32 -28.92
C SER A 240 24.90 24.49 -28.83
N SER A 241 24.78 23.16 -28.98
CA SER A 241 25.92 22.22 -29.06
C SER A 241 26.41 22.01 -30.50
N SER A 242 25.89 22.78 -31.46
CA SER A 242 26.02 22.64 -32.91
C SER A 242 25.77 21.22 -33.43
N LEU A 243 24.66 20.65 -32.96
CA LEU A 243 24.04 19.45 -33.47
C LEU A 243 22.66 19.80 -34.03
N GLU A 244 22.28 19.17 -35.14
CA GLU A 244 20.96 19.28 -35.74
C GLU A 244 20.12 18.06 -35.32
N PRO A 245 19.07 18.24 -34.49
CA PRO A 245 18.25 17.15 -33.99
C PRO A 245 17.07 16.82 -34.91
N SER A 246 16.83 15.53 -35.15
CA SER A 246 15.58 14.96 -35.69
C SER A 246 14.83 14.27 -34.56
N PHE A 247 13.53 14.54 -34.43
CA PHE A 247 12.70 14.05 -33.33
C PHE A 247 11.74 12.96 -33.81
N TYR A 248 11.57 11.95 -32.96
CA TYR A 248 10.61 10.88 -33.12
C TYR A 248 9.87 10.71 -31.80
N GLY A 249 8.54 10.62 -31.84
CA GLY A 249 7.73 10.38 -30.65
C GLY A 249 7.85 8.93 -30.19
N ALA A 250 7.95 8.69 -28.87
CA ALA A 250 7.98 7.37 -28.27
C ALA A 250 6.78 7.17 -27.34
N PHE A 251 6.04 6.06 -27.53
CA PHE A 251 4.86 5.73 -26.73
C PHE A 251 4.87 4.28 -26.22
N PRO A 252 4.31 4.00 -25.03
CA PRO A 252 3.77 4.97 -24.07
C PRO A 252 4.83 5.90 -23.46
N ASP A 253 6.09 5.51 -23.51
CA ASP A 253 7.27 6.31 -23.15
C ASP A 253 8.55 5.62 -23.70
N PHE A 254 9.72 6.19 -23.42
CA PHE A 254 11.00 5.58 -23.79
C PHE A 254 11.40 4.38 -22.89
N LYS A 255 10.73 4.19 -21.75
CA LYS A 255 11.03 3.11 -20.80
C LYS A 255 10.54 1.79 -21.37
N MET A 256 9.28 1.72 -21.79
CA MET A 256 8.64 0.51 -22.33
C MET A 256 8.04 0.77 -23.71
N THR A 257 8.88 1.25 -24.64
CA THR A 257 8.46 1.70 -25.97
C THR A 257 7.76 0.60 -26.75
N ARG A 258 6.58 0.94 -27.28
CA ARG A 258 5.78 0.12 -28.18
C ARG A 258 5.58 0.75 -29.55
N ALA A 259 5.63 2.08 -29.63
CA ALA A 259 5.52 2.80 -30.88
C ALA A 259 6.59 3.88 -30.96
N LEU A 260 7.23 3.99 -32.13
CA LEU A 260 8.07 5.11 -32.54
C LEU A 260 7.51 5.69 -33.83
N PHE A 261 7.45 7.00 -33.97
CA PHE A 261 6.93 7.64 -35.18
C PHE A 261 7.56 9.00 -35.44
N SER A 262 7.61 9.37 -36.71
CA SER A 262 8.08 10.68 -37.16
C SER A 262 6.94 11.71 -37.19
N ASP A 263 7.32 12.98 -37.30
CA ASP A 263 6.35 14.08 -37.43
C ASP A 263 5.55 13.99 -38.74
N GLU A 264 6.12 13.41 -39.79
CA GLU A 264 5.45 13.21 -41.07
C GLU A 264 4.20 12.37 -40.90
N LEU A 265 4.22 11.36 -40.00
CA LEU A 265 3.03 10.57 -39.69
C LEU A 265 1.89 11.43 -39.16
N LEU A 266 2.20 12.36 -38.24
CA LEU A 266 1.20 13.20 -37.59
C LEU A 266 0.68 14.33 -38.48
N ARG A 267 1.41 14.67 -39.55
CA ARG A 267 1.08 15.77 -40.47
C ARG A 267 0.46 15.32 -41.79
N ALA A 268 0.39 14.01 -42.05
CA ALA A 268 0.00 13.50 -43.36
C ALA A 268 -1.50 13.72 -43.65
N PRO A 269 -1.85 14.50 -44.69
CA PRO A 269 -3.23 14.89 -44.97
C PRO A 269 -4.06 13.84 -45.72
N ASP A 270 -3.52 12.71 -46.18
CA ASP A 270 -4.30 11.69 -46.92
C ASP A 270 -4.52 10.38 -46.11
N TRP A 271 -3.80 10.18 -44.98
CA TRP A 271 -3.80 8.96 -44.15
C TRP A 271 -4.38 9.22 -42.75
N GLN A 272 -5.40 10.06 -42.73
CA GLN A 272 -5.50 11.30 -41.94
C GLN A 272 -5.45 11.23 -40.40
N ASN A 273 -5.14 10.08 -39.77
CA ASN A 273 -5.19 10.00 -38.32
C ASN A 273 -4.54 8.75 -37.68
N LEU A 274 -3.65 8.05 -38.40
CA LEU A 274 -2.89 6.91 -37.83
C LEU A 274 -2.11 7.28 -36.57
N GLY A 275 -1.72 8.55 -36.45
CA GLY A 275 -1.09 9.09 -35.25
C GLY A 275 -1.89 8.87 -33.96
N TRP A 276 -3.23 8.84 -34.00
CA TRP A 276 -4.01 8.56 -32.77
C TRP A 276 -4.28 7.08 -32.52
N LEU A 277 -4.06 6.21 -33.50
CA LEU A 277 -4.12 4.74 -33.35
C LEU A 277 -2.93 4.16 -32.56
N ILE A 278 -2.12 5.01 -31.92
CA ILE A 278 -1.06 4.57 -31.03
C ILE A 278 -1.68 3.62 -29.97
N PRO A 279 -1.17 2.39 -29.85
CA PRO A 279 -1.95 1.24 -29.39
C PRO A 279 -2.22 1.17 -27.88
N TRP A 280 -1.91 2.22 -27.10
CA TRP A 280 -1.96 2.10 -25.65
C TRP A 280 -2.33 3.39 -24.92
N PHE A 281 -3.64 3.57 -24.75
CA PHE A 281 -4.23 4.59 -23.88
C PHE A 281 -5.16 3.92 -22.86
N PRO A 282 -5.19 4.38 -21.59
CA PRO A 282 -4.27 5.36 -21.02
C PRO A 282 -2.82 4.85 -21.02
N SER A 283 -1.84 5.76 -21.13
CA SER A 283 -0.43 5.39 -20.95
C SER A 283 -0.23 4.88 -19.52
N PRO A 284 0.59 3.84 -19.29
CA PRO A 284 0.84 3.31 -17.96
C PRO A 284 1.45 4.38 -17.04
N ASP A 285 1.00 4.38 -15.79
CA ASP A 285 1.72 5.01 -14.68
C ASP A 285 2.46 3.89 -13.93
N TRP A 286 3.77 3.99 -13.85
CA TRP A 286 4.62 2.90 -13.36
C TRP A 286 4.83 2.94 -11.83
N LEU A 287 4.46 4.04 -11.17
CA LEU A 287 4.74 4.27 -9.75
C LEU A 287 3.46 4.38 -8.92
N ASP A 288 2.47 5.17 -9.35
CA ASP A 288 1.28 5.47 -8.54
C ASP A 288 -0.03 5.52 -9.38
N PRO A 289 -1.21 5.29 -8.77
CA PRO A 289 -2.49 5.48 -9.46
C PRO A 289 -2.76 6.96 -9.72
N ARG A 290 -2.95 7.33 -11.00
CA ARG A 290 -3.15 8.71 -11.43
C ARG A 290 -4.62 9.20 -11.34
N PRO A 291 -4.87 10.48 -11.00
CA PRO A 291 -6.17 11.10 -11.21
C PRO A 291 -6.53 11.17 -12.70
N HIS A 292 -7.76 10.79 -13.06
CA HIS A 292 -8.23 10.82 -14.45
C HIS A 292 -8.76 12.20 -14.86
N LEU A 293 -7.86 13.18 -15.00
CA LEU A 293 -8.23 14.58 -15.29
C LEU A 293 -8.76 14.77 -16.72
N ALA A 294 -8.30 13.94 -17.65
CA ALA A 294 -8.78 13.92 -19.03
C ALA A 294 -8.73 12.49 -19.61
N ASP A 295 -9.59 12.23 -20.60
CA ASP A 295 -9.43 11.06 -21.47
C ASP A 295 -8.21 11.28 -22.36
N GLU A 296 -7.10 10.63 -22.00
CA GLU A 296 -5.82 10.77 -22.68
C GLU A 296 -5.89 10.45 -24.18
N ARG A 297 -6.72 9.47 -24.58
CA ARG A 297 -6.87 9.10 -25.99
C ARG A 297 -7.55 10.22 -26.78
N ARG A 298 -8.65 10.77 -26.24
CA ARG A 298 -9.36 11.87 -26.91
C ARG A 298 -8.54 13.15 -26.91
N LEU A 299 -7.82 13.43 -25.83
CA LEU A 299 -6.89 14.55 -25.76
C LEU A 299 -5.79 14.40 -26.82
N TRP A 300 -5.16 13.23 -26.90
CA TRP A 300 -4.16 12.93 -27.92
C TRP A 300 -4.71 13.12 -29.34
N ARG A 301 -5.90 12.56 -29.64
CA ARG A 301 -6.57 12.74 -30.92
C ARG A 301 -6.77 14.22 -31.26
N SER A 302 -7.31 15.02 -30.32
CA SER A 302 -7.49 16.46 -30.52
C SER A 302 -6.17 17.18 -30.81
N LEU A 303 -5.09 16.81 -30.11
CA LEU A 303 -3.77 17.42 -30.33
C LEU A 303 -3.20 17.06 -31.71
N VAL A 304 -3.42 15.82 -32.18
CA VAL A 304 -3.01 15.38 -33.53
C VAL A 304 -3.83 16.08 -34.61
N GLU A 305 -5.16 16.15 -34.46
CA GLU A 305 -6.07 16.82 -35.41
C GLU A 305 -5.78 18.32 -35.55
N ASP A 306 -5.38 18.99 -34.46
CA ASP A 306 -4.93 20.39 -34.47
C ASP A 306 -3.49 20.58 -35.01
N GLY A 307 -2.81 19.49 -35.38
CA GLY A 307 -1.47 19.53 -35.96
C GLY A 307 -0.34 19.79 -34.95
N ILE A 308 -0.60 19.64 -33.65
CA ILE A 308 0.37 19.89 -32.57
C ILE A 308 0.82 18.64 -31.81
N GLY A 309 0.27 17.46 -32.13
CA GLY A 309 0.53 16.20 -31.41
C GLY A 309 2.02 15.84 -31.27
N ALA A 310 2.85 16.24 -32.24
CA ALA A 310 4.30 16.03 -32.22
C ALA A 310 5.02 16.69 -31.02
N HIS A 311 4.40 17.69 -30.38
CA HIS A 311 4.91 18.35 -29.17
C HIS A 311 4.52 17.65 -27.87
N PHE A 312 3.55 16.74 -27.91
CA PHE A 312 2.91 16.14 -26.73
C PHE A 312 3.09 14.63 -26.63
N SER A 313 4.00 14.04 -27.42
CA SER A 313 4.43 12.66 -27.19
C SER A 313 5.05 12.55 -25.80
N ASN A 314 4.78 11.46 -25.07
CA ASN A 314 5.21 11.34 -23.68
C ASN A 314 6.73 11.34 -23.51
N SER A 315 7.45 10.82 -24.49
CA SER A 315 8.90 10.85 -24.53
C SER A 315 9.38 11.01 -25.97
N PHE A 316 10.64 11.37 -26.16
CA PHE A 316 11.25 11.49 -27.48
C PHE A 316 12.41 10.52 -27.65
N LEU A 317 12.56 10.03 -28.87
CA LEU A 317 13.83 9.57 -29.43
C LEU A 317 14.36 10.70 -30.32
N VAL A 318 15.56 11.18 -30.05
CA VAL A 318 16.20 12.27 -30.77
C VAL A 318 17.46 11.73 -31.43
N ILE A 319 17.58 11.90 -32.75
CA ILE A 319 18.80 11.60 -33.48
C ILE A 319 19.44 12.91 -33.89
N ALA A 320 20.64 13.20 -33.39
CA ALA A 320 21.31 14.47 -33.61
C ALA A 320 22.67 14.27 -34.29
N THR A 321 22.99 15.11 -35.27
CA THR A 321 24.24 15.02 -36.05
C THR A 321 24.77 16.41 -36.39
N ALA A 322 26.08 16.53 -36.65
CA ALA A 322 26.68 17.77 -37.15
C ALA A 322 26.51 17.92 -38.68
N THR A 323 26.14 16.86 -39.40
CA THR A 323 25.96 16.82 -40.85
C THR A 323 24.67 16.09 -41.20
N THR A 324 23.69 16.77 -41.80
CA THR A 324 22.41 16.19 -42.24
C THR A 324 22.48 15.57 -43.64
N PRO A 325 21.62 14.58 -43.96
CA PRO A 325 20.61 13.92 -43.10
C PRO A 325 21.14 12.71 -42.30
N SER A 326 20.38 12.29 -41.29
CA SER A 326 20.63 11.08 -40.48
C SER A 326 20.60 9.81 -41.33
N GLN A 327 21.49 8.85 -41.05
CA GLN A 327 21.48 7.53 -41.72
C GLN A 327 20.83 6.42 -40.87
N LEU A 328 20.54 6.70 -39.59
CA LEU A 328 19.98 5.72 -38.65
C LEU A 328 18.47 5.53 -38.78
N TRP A 329 17.74 6.47 -39.39
CA TRP A 329 16.31 6.36 -39.65
C TRP A 329 16.08 6.38 -41.15
N GLY A 330 15.34 5.43 -41.70
CA GLY A 330 15.14 5.33 -43.14
C GLY A 330 14.34 6.52 -43.68
N GLU A 331 14.75 7.07 -44.83
CA GLU A 331 14.13 8.26 -45.44
C GLU A 331 12.62 8.11 -45.69
N ARG A 332 12.15 6.88 -45.91
CA ARG A 332 10.73 6.56 -46.16
C ARG A 332 10.01 6.02 -44.93
N ASP A 333 10.69 5.86 -43.80
CA ASP A 333 10.11 5.24 -42.61
C ASP A 333 9.32 6.28 -41.81
N MET A 334 8.07 5.95 -41.48
CA MET A 334 7.16 6.85 -40.78
C MET A 334 6.87 6.40 -39.36
N ALA A 335 6.78 5.09 -39.13
CA ALA A 335 6.53 4.54 -37.80
C ALA A 335 7.00 3.09 -37.64
N PHE A 336 7.20 2.70 -36.39
CA PHE A 336 7.50 1.34 -35.97
C PHE A 336 6.61 0.98 -34.78
N PHE A 337 5.97 -0.18 -34.83
CA PHE A 337 5.17 -0.74 -33.74
C PHE A 337 5.72 -2.09 -33.30
N PHE A 338 5.80 -2.33 -31.99
CA PHE A 338 6.40 -3.51 -31.41
C PHE A 338 5.40 -4.31 -30.57
N ASN A 339 5.34 -5.62 -30.80
CA ASN A 339 4.53 -6.57 -30.03
C ASN A 339 5.42 -7.53 -29.25
N THR A 340 6.18 -6.98 -28.32
CA THR A 340 7.18 -7.72 -27.52
C THR A 340 6.65 -8.18 -26.16
N GLN A 341 5.38 -8.01 -25.86
CA GLN A 341 4.76 -8.60 -24.66
C GLN A 341 4.27 -10.04 -24.87
N ARG A 342 4.36 -10.51 -26.10
CA ARG A 342 4.16 -11.90 -26.49
C ARG A 342 5.46 -12.66 -26.20
N ARG A 343 5.38 -13.98 -26.09
CA ARG A 343 6.56 -14.87 -26.06
C ARG A 343 7.51 -14.55 -27.20
N ALA A 344 8.80 -14.79 -27.02
CA ALA A 344 9.85 -14.39 -27.97
C ALA A 344 9.57 -14.90 -29.40
N ILE A 345 9.09 -16.15 -29.51
CA ILE A 345 8.73 -16.80 -30.79
C ILE A 345 7.62 -16.07 -31.56
N PHE A 346 6.77 -15.31 -30.86
CA PHE A 346 5.63 -14.56 -31.39
C PHE A 346 5.85 -13.04 -31.37
N ALA A 347 7.02 -12.57 -30.97
CA ALA A 347 7.33 -11.15 -30.91
C ALA A 347 7.51 -10.59 -32.33
N THR A 348 6.84 -9.47 -32.63
CA THR A 348 6.85 -8.86 -33.97
C THR A 348 7.16 -7.37 -33.95
N GLN A 349 7.58 -6.88 -35.11
CA GLN A 349 7.68 -5.48 -35.45
C GLN A 349 6.86 -5.20 -36.71
N THR A 350 6.15 -4.07 -36.72
CA THR A 350 5.49 -3.51 -37.90
C THR A 350 6.16 -2.19 -38.25
N GLN A 351 6.70 -2.10 -39.46
CA GLN A 351 7.30 -0.89 -40.02
C GLN A 351 6.34 -0.27 -41.03
N LEU A 352 6.00 0.99 -40.83
CA LEU A 352 5.15 1.78 -41.72
C LEU A 352 6.04 2.66 -42.61
N ARG A 353 5.90 2.55 -43.93
CA ARG A 353 6.74 3.24 -44.91
C ARG A 353 5.91 4.01 -45.93
N GLN A 354 6.40 5.19 -46.31
CA GLN A 354 5.87 5.98 -47.40
C GLN A 354 6.26 5.36 -48.75
N GLY A 355 5.27 4.84 -49.47
CA GLY A 355 5.39 4.37 -50.85
C GLY A 355 5.06 5.47 -51.86
N ASP A 356 5.10 5.12 -53.15
CA ASP A 356 4.78 6.03 -54.26
C ASP A 356 3.25 6.19 -54.36
N GLY A 357 2.68 7.02 -53.48
CA GLY A 357 1.25 7.33 -53.42
C GLY A 357 0.41 6.49 -52.44
N SER A 358 1.01 5.57 -51.68
CA SER A 358 0.34 4.82 -50.61
C SER A 358 1.26 4.43 -49.46
N LEU A 359 0.70 4.20 -48.27
CA LEU A 359 1.41 3.65 -47.13
C LEU A 359 1.54 2.12 -47.25
N THR A 360 2.70 1.60 -46.88
CA THR A 360 2.96 0.15 -46.83
C THR A 360 3.33 -0.28 -45.43
N MET A 361 2.74 -1.40 -44.97
CA MET A 361 3.03 -2.00 -43.67
C MET A 361 3.85 -3.26 -43.89
N GLN A 362 5.10 -3.23 -43.44
CA GLN A 362 6.00 -4.38 -43.47
C GLN A 362 6.06 -5.01 -42.08
N ARG A 363 5.75 -6.30 -42.00
CA ARG A 363 5.72 -7.02 -40.72
C ARG A 363 6.76 -8.13 -40.69
N SER A 364 7.48 -8.20 -39.58
CA SER A 364 8.52 -9.18 -39.35
C SER A 364 8.46 -9.71 -37.93
N ARG A 365 8.91 -10.95 -37.75
CA ARG A 365 9.21 -11.49 -36.42
C ARG A 365 10.56 -10.92 -35.96
N LEU A 366 10.70 -10.75 -34.64
CA LEU A 366 11.92 -10.18 -34.04
C LEU A 366 12.98 -11.25 -33.76
N LEU A 367 12.56 -12.48 -33.47
CA LEU A 367 13.48 -13.58 -33.15
C LEU A 367 14.23 -14.10 -34.40
N ASP A 368 13.56 -14.12 -35.55
CA ASP A 368 14.12 -14.56 -36.82
C ASP A 368 13.35 -13.95 -38.01
N SER A 369 13.81 -14.20 -39.24
CA SER A 369 13.22 -13.66 -40.47
C SER A 369 12.07 -14.49 -41.06
N ALA A 370 11.67 -15.61 -40.46
CA ALA A 370 10.58 -16.44 -40.97
C ALA A 370 9.21 -15.79 -40.74
N LYS A 371 8.34 -15.93 -41.74
CA LYS A 371 7.02 -15.30 -41.81
C LYS A 371 5.93 -16.02 -41.00
N SER A 372 6.25 -17.14 -40.34
CA SER A 372 5.30 -17.84 -39.46
C SER A 372 5.97 -18.49 -38.26
N ALA A 373 5.20 -18.66 -37.18
CA ALA A 373 5.58 -19.34 -35.94
C ALA A 373 4.39 -20.11 -35.39
N SER A 374 4.60 -21.29 -34.80
CA SER A 374 3.51 -22.10 -34.25
C SER A 374 3.88 -22.70 -32.90
N SER A 375 2.93 -22.74 -31.97
CA SER A 375 3.08 -23.38 -30.66
C SER A 375 1.71 -23.84 -30.16
N GLY A 376 1.55 -25.14 -29.88
CA GLY A 376 0.32 -25.70 -29.28
C GLY A 376 -0.96 -25.45 -30.10
N GLY A 377 -0.92 -25.65 -31.42
CA GLY A 377 -2.06 -25.43 -32.32
C GLY A 377 -2.36 -23.97 -32.67
N LEU A 378 -1.70 -23.01 -31.99
CA LEU A 378 -1.78 -21.58 -32.32
C LEU A 378 -0.63 -21.21 -33.26
N THR A 379 -0.95 -20.57 -34.37
CA THR A 379 0.01 -20.14 -35.40
C THR A 379 -0.10 -18.64 -35.63
N LEU A 380 1.03 -17.95 -35.55
CA LEU A 380 1.20 -16.57 -35.99
C LEU A 380 1.70 -16.59 -37.44
N LYS A 381 1.02 -15.89 -38.35
CA LYS A 381 1.43 -15.65 -39.73
C LYS A 381 1.54 -14.15 -39.95
N VAL A 382 2.75 -13.65 -40.22
CA VAL A 382 2.95 -12.23 -40.55
C VAL A 382 3.03 -12.06 -42.06
N SER A 383 2.36 -11.05 -42.58
CA SER A 383 2.37 -10.70 -44.01
C SER A 383 2.54 -9.19 -44.18
N ASP A 384 3.21 -8.80 -45.24
CA ASP A 384 3.26 -7.40 -45.64
C ASP A 384 1.92 -7.05 -46.30
N GLN A 385 1.36 -5.89 -45.94
CA GLN A 385 0.03 -5.46 -46.40
C GLN A 385 0.08 -4.01 -46.86
N GLY A 386 -0.70 -3.69 -47.89
CA GLY A 386 -0.99 -2.31 -48.23
C GLY A 386 -1.83 -1.68 -47.13
N PHE A 387 -1.64 -0.39 -46.88
CA PHE A 387 -2.52 0.32 -45.98
C PHE A 387 -3.95 0.35 -46.55
N VAL A 388 -4.93 -0.07 -45.74
CA VAL A 388 -6.34 -0.07 -46.13
C VAL A 388 -6.94 1.27 -45.72
N GLU A 389 -7.32 2.07 -46.71
CA GLU A 389 -8.03 3.33 -46.49
C GLU A 389 -9.47 3.06 -46.04
N GLY A 390 -9.92 3.78 -45.00
CA GLY A 390 -11.28 3.67 -44.51
C GLY A 390 -11.42 4.12 -43.06
N ARG A 391 -12.61 3.87 -42.50
CA ARG A 391 -12.93 4.18 -41.11
C ARG A 391 -12.67 2.97 -40.21
N ASP A 392 -12.04 3.19 -39.06
CA ASP A 392 -11.95 2.20 -38.00
C ASP A 392 -13.34 1.70 -37.60
N PHE A 393 -13.53 0.39 -37.60
CA PHE A 393 -14.86 -0.18 -37.41
C PHE A 393 -15.37 0.01 -35.97
N LEU A 394 -14.51 0.00 -34.94
CA LEU A 394 -14.95 0.28 -33.58
C LEU A 394 -15.43 1.72 -33.42
N GLU A 395 -14.75 2.68 -34.04
CA GLU A 395 -15.20 4.08 -34.07
C GLU A 395 -16.52 4.23 -34.81
N LEU A 396 -16.63 3.60 -35.98
CA LEU A 396 -17.87 3.61 -36.75
C LEU A 396 -19.05 3.06 -35.92
N LEU A 397 -18.85 1.95 -35.20
CA LEU A 397 -19.86 1.37 -34.33
C LEU A 397 -20.16 2.27 -33.11
N ALA A 398 -19.16 2.92 -32.53
CA ALA A 398 -19.33 3.83 -31.38
C ALA A 398 -20.15 5.08 -31.74
N GLU A 399 -20.06 5.56 -32.98
CA GLU A 399 -20.78 6.74 -33.49
C GLU A 399 -22.13 6.40 -34.15
N SER A 400 -22.38 5.12 -34.46
CA SER A 400 -23.60 4.69 -35.14
C SER A 400 -24.84 4.80 -34.24
N ASP A 401 -25.98 5.15 -34.84
CA ASP A 401 -27.28 4.91 -34.24
C ASP A 401 -27.61 3.40 -34.17
N ASP A 402 -28.67 3.02 -33.45
CA ASP A 402 -29.00 1.61 -33.21
C ASP A 402 -29.32 0.82 -34.50
N GLU A 403 -29.90 1.48 -35.51
CA GLU A 403 -30.23 0.85 -36.78
C GLU A 403 -28.97 0.58 -37.61
N ALA A 404 -28.08 1.57 -37.74
CA ALA A 404 -26.81 1.44 -38.42
C ALA A 404 -25.89 0.43 -37.69
N LEU A 405 -25.81 0.49 -36.36
CA LEU A 405 -25.06 -0.47 -35.54
C LEU A 405 -25.49 -1.91 -35.85
N GLY A 406 -26.80 -2.17 -35.83
CA GLY A 406 -27.34 -3.49 -36.14
C GLY A 406 -27.03 -3.94 -37.57
N ARG A 407 -27.08 -3.04 -38.57
CA ARG A 407 -26.71 -3.36 -39.96
C ARG A 407 -25.23 -3.72 -40.09
N TRP A 408 -24.35 -2.91 -39.52
CA TRP A 408 -22.90 -3.13 -39.54
C TRP A 408 -22.50 -4.45 -38.86
N LEU A 409 -23.05 -4.73 -37.68
CA LEU A 409 -22.75 -5.98 -36.97
C LEU A 409 -23.23 -7.21 -37.73
N ARG A 410 -24.39 -7.14 -38.41
CA ARG A 410 -24.85 -8.22 -39.28
C ARG A 410 -23.92 -8.42 -40.47
N GLN A 411 -23.54 -7.36 -41.17
CA GLN A 411 -22.58 -7.42 -42.28
C GLN A 411 -21.25 -8.05 -41.84
N TRP A 412 -20.71 -7.67 -40.67
CA TRP A 412 -19.52 -8.30 -40.10
C TRP A 412 -19.75 -9.79 -39.80
N SER A 413 -20.86 -10.14 -39.13
CA SER A 413 -21.13 -11.55 -38.78
C SER A 413 -21.36 -12.43 -40.02
N ASP A 414 -21.95 -11.88 -41.08
CA ASP A 414 -22.15 -12.58 -42.35
C ASP A 414 -20.82 -12.72 -43.10
N LEU A 415 -19.94 -11.73 -43.04
CA LEU A 415 -18.56 -11.83 -43.55
C LEU A 415 -17.80 -12.96 -42.85
N VAL A 416 -17.93 -13.11 -41.52
CA VAL A 416 -17.32 -14.23 -40.78
C VAL A 416 -17.87 -15.59 -41.24
N ARG A 417 -19.19 -15.69 -41.44
CA ARG A 417 -19.85 -16.94 -41.88
C ARG A 417 -19.59 -17.32 -43.33
N THR A 418 -19.39 -16.33 -44.20
CA THR A 418 -19.28 -16.53 -45.66
C THR A 418 -17.85 -16.45 -46.18
N GLY A 419 -16.94 -15.77 -45.47
CA GLY A 419 -15.66 -15.31 -46.01
C GLY A 419 -14.38 -15.91 -45.41
N GLY A 420 -14.42 -16.70 -44.33
CA GLY A 420 -13.19 -17.07 -43.62
C GLY A 420 -12.60 -18.42 -44.00
N ASP A 421 -11.35 -18.43 -44.48
CA ASP A 421 -10.46 -19.59 -44.36
C ASP A 421 -10.54 -20.12 -42.92
N SER A 422 -10.95 -21.38 -42.75
CA SER A 422 -11.16 -21.98 -41.44
C SER A 422 -9.92 -21.81 -40.54
N GLY A 423 -10.10 -21.18 -39.37
CA GLY A 423 -9.07 -21.07 -38.34
C GLY A 423 -8.45 -19.67 -38.12
N CYS A 424 -8.72 -18.65 -38.95
CA CYS A 424 -8.27 -17.28 -38.67
C CYS A 424 -9.11 -16.65 -37.54
N ILE A 425 -8.53 -16.49 -36.35
CA ILE A 425 -9.28 -16.02 -35.17
C ILE A 425 -9.43 -14.49 -35.12
N ASP A 426 -8.68 -13.76 -35.95
CA ASP A 426 -8.62 -12.29 -36.00
C ASP A 426 -9.74 -11.64 -36.83
N MET A 427 -10.72 -12.42 -37.28
CA MET A 427 -11.94 -11.92 -37.95
C MET A 427 -12.92 -11.26 -36.95
N VAL A 428 -12.42 -10.33 -36.13
CA VAL A 428 -13.12 -9.65 -35.04
C VAL A 428 -13.29 -8.15 -35.31
N PRO A 429 -14.26 -7.45 -34.67
CA PRO A 429 -14.59 -6.08 -35.05
C PRO A 429 -13.45 -5.06 -34.93
N HIS A 430 -12.50 -5.25 -34.02
CA HIS A 430 -11.36 -4.35 -33.86
C HIS A 430 -10.24 -4.53 -34.90
N ASN A 431 -10.40 -5.51 -35.79
CA ASN A 431 -9.52 -5.80 -36.92
C ASN A 431 -10.26 -5.58 -38.26
N MET A 432 -11.23 -4.67 -38.30
CA MET A 432 -12.01 -4.35 -39.49
C MET A 432 -11.90 -2.86 -39.82
N ILE A 433 -11.85 -2.55 -41.10
CA ILE A 433 -11.95 -1.21 -41.66
C ILE A 433 -13.16 -1.17 -42.59
N ALA A 434 -13.99 -0.12 -42.48
CA ALA A 434 -15.01 0.17 -43.47
C ALA A 434 -14.38 1.07 -44.55
N ASP A 435 -14.23 0.55 -45.76
CA ASP A 435 -13.61 1.28 -46.87
C ASP A 435 -14.51 2.41 -47.40
N ALA A 436 -14.03 3.12 -48.43
CA ALA A 436 -14.76 4.25 -49.03
C ALA A 436 -16.11 3.85 -49.68
N ASP A 437 -16.26 2.59 -50.08
CA ASP A 437 -17.48 2.05 -50.68
C ASP A 437 -18.45 1.53 -49.60
N GLY A 438 -18.03 1.52 -48.33
CA GLY A 438 -18.82 1.02 -47.20
C GLY A 438 -18.76 -0.51 -47.06
N GLU A 439 -17.77 -1.15 -47.65
CA GLU A 439 -17.51 -2.58 -47.47
C GLU A 439 -16.53 -2.81 -46.31
N LEU A 440 -16.72 -3.94 -45.60
CA LEU A 440 -15.85 -4.32 -44.49
C LEU A 440 -14.65 -5.10 -44.99
N VAL A 441 -13.45 -4.57 -44.71
CA VAL A 441 -12.17 -5.18 -45.04
C VAL A 441 -11.47 -5.61 -43.75
N ALA A 442 -11.15 -6.91 -43.67
CA ALA A 442 -10.43 -7.48 -42.54
C ALA A 442 -8.92 -7.18 -42.63
N ILE A 443 -8.38 -6.54 -41.60
CA ILE A 443 -6.96 -6.22 -41.44
C ILE A 443 -6.34 -7.07 -40.33
N ASP A 444 -5.02 -7.05 -40.19
CA ASP A 444 -4.32 -7.67 -39.05
C ASP A 444 -4.62 -9.17 -38.82
N GLN A 445 -4.83 -9.92 -39.91
CA GLN A 445 -5.15 -11.36 -39.88
C GLN A 445 -3.91 -12.22 -39.59
N GLU A 446 -3.41 -12.17 -38.36
CA GLU A 446 -2.13 -12.78 -37.98
C GLU A 446 -2.29 -14.12 -37.27
N TRP A 447 -3.36 -14.30 -36.51
CA TRP A 447 -3.54 -15.44 -35.61
C TRP A 447 -4.47 -16.50 -36.17
N TRP A 448 -3.98 -17.73 -36.12
CA TRP A 448 -4.66 -18.91 -36.61
C TRP A 448 -4.69 -19.98 -35.52
N LEU A 449 -5.85 -20.56 -35.28
CA LEU A 449 -6.04 -21.64 -34.31
C LEU A 449 -6.76 -22.80 -34.98
N ASP A 450 -6.18 -24.00 -34.86
CA ASP A 450 -6.78 -25.22 -35.39
C ASP A 450 -8.17 -25.46 -34.76
N ASP A 451 -9.13 -25.91 -35.57
CA ASP A 451 -10.51 -26.24 -35.14
C ASP A 451 -11.31 -25.08 -34.49
N PHE A 452 -11.01 -23.82 -34.82
CA PHE A 452 -11.77 -22.65 -34.35
C PHE A 452 -12.83 -22.20 -35.38
N GLY A 453 -14.11 -22.43 -35.06
CA GLY A 453 -15.24 -22.21 -35.97
C GLY A 453 -15.77 -20.77 -36.00
N ASP A 454 -16.58 -20.46 -37.02
CA ASP A 454 -17.24 -19.16 -37.24
C ASP A 454 -18.05 -18.68 -36.02
N GLY A 455 -18.83 -19.56 -35.39
CA GLY A 455 -19.58 -19.24 -34.18
C GLY A 455 -18.69 -18.78 -33.02
N GLN A 456 -17.51 -19.40 -32.85
CA GLN A 456 -16.56 -19.02 -31.80
C GLN A 456 -15.86 -17.69 -32.10
N ILE A 457 -15.62 -17.39 -33.39
CA ILE A 457 -15.12 -16.08 -33.84
C ILE A 457 -16.14 -14.99 -33.53
N ILE A 458 -17.43 -15.24 -33.81
CA ILE A 458 -18.51 -14.29 -33.51
C ILE A 458 -18.59 -14.03 -32.00
N GLU A 459 -18.57 -15.09 -31.18
CA GLU A 459 -18.55 -14.96 -29.72
C GLU A 459 -17.33 -14.16 -29.22
N ARG A 460 -16.12 -14.44 -29.74
CA ARG A 460 -14.89 -13.69 -29.42
C ARG A 460 -15.02 -12.21 -29.83
N GLY A 461 -15.55 -11.95 -31.02
CA GLY A 461 -15.69 -10.61 -31.57
C GLY A 461 -16.67 -9.75 -30.76
N VAL A 462 -17.84 -10.28 -30.42
CA VAL A 462 -18.83 -9.57 -29.59
C VAL A 462 -18.31 -9.36 -28.16
N PHE A 463 -17.62 -10.35 -27.59
CA PHE A 463 -17.01 -10.24 -26.26
C PHE A 463 -16.07 -9.03 -26.17
N TRP A 464 -15.13 -8.90 -27.13
CA TRP A 464 -14.23 -7.75 -27.17
C TRP A 464 -14.94 -6.45 -27.54
N LEU A 465 -15.94 -6.52 -28.42
CA LEU A 465 -16.72 -5.35 -28.82
C LEU A 465 -17.40 -4.69 -27.60
N GLY A 466 -18.02 -5.47 -26.72
CA GLY A 466 -18.66 -4.95 -25.52
C GLY A 466 -17.68 -4.20 -24.61
N ILE A 467 -16.49 -4.76 -24.38
CA ILE A 467 -15.42 -4.11 -23.61
C ILE A 467 -14.95 -2.83 -24.31
N HIS A 468 -14.69 -2.89 -25.62
CA HIS A 468 -14.16 -1.76 -26.38
C HIS A 468 -15.13 -0.60 -26.52
N LEU A 469 -16.43 -0.87 -26.69
CA LEU A 469 -17.46 0.16 -26.78
C LEU A 469 -17.71 0.81 -25.43
N ALA A 470 -17.71 0.05 -24.33
CA ALA A 470 -17.83 0.60 -22.98
C ALA A 470 -16.76 1.64 -22.64
N ASP A 471 -15.54 1.48 -23.17
CA ASP A 471 -14.46 2.45 -22.98
C ASP A 471 -14.48 3.62 -23.98
N ARG A 472 -15.30 3.57 -25.03
CA ARG A 472 -15.33 4.55 -26.14
C ARG A 472 -16.58 5.43 -26.17
N THR A 473 -17.65 4.99 -25.51
CA THR A 473 -18.95 5.66 -25.52
C THR A 473 -19.39 6.03 -24.10
N PRO A 474 -20.13 7.14 -23.94
CA PRO A 474 -20.74 7.49 -22.66
C PRO A 474 -21.74 6.41 -22.20
N PRO A 475 -21.88 6.13 -20.89
CA PRO A 475 -22.79 5.12 -20.37
C PRO A 475 -24.24 5.27 -20.85
N GLU A 476 -24.70 6.51 -21.02
CA GLU A 476 -26.08 6.87 -21.39
C GLU A 476 -26.45 6.36 -22.79
N ARG A 477 -25.46 6.14 -23.67
CA ARG A 477 -25.69 5.65 -25.04
C ARG A 477 -26.41 4.31 -25.06
N TRP A 478 -26.19 3.46 -24.07
CA TRP A 478 -26.61 2.05 -24.10
C TRP A 478 -27.84 1.75 -23.26
N GLY A 479 -28.14 2.58 -22.27
CA GLY A 479 -29.20 2.29 -21.29
C GLY A 479 -29.00 0.96 -20.55
N LYS A 480 -27.73 0.57 -20.32
CA LYS A 480 -27.30 -0.63 -19.59
C LYS A 480 -26.52 -0.24 -18.35
N GLU A 481 -26.46 -1.12 -17.35
CA GLU A 481 -25.68 -0.86 -16.14
C GLU A 481 -24.26 -1.40 -16.22
N THR A 482 -24.06 -2.54 -16.90
CA THR A 482 -22.77 -3.24 -16.93
C THR A 482 -22.26 -3.53 -18.34
N VAL A 483 -20.94 -3.72 -18.47
CA VAL A 483 -20.31 -4.16 -19.74
C VAL A 483 -20.90 -5.50 -20.20
N ARG A 484 -21.23 -6.40 -19.27
CA ARG A 484 -21.85 -7.70 -19.56
C ARG A 484 -23.20 -7.54 -20.24
N GLU A 485 -24.07 -6.68 -19.71
CA GLU A 485 -25.39 -6.41 -20.30
C GLU A 485 -25.29 -5.78 -21.69
N LEU A 486 -24.34 -4.86 -21.88
CA LEU A 486 -24.02 -4.32 -23.21
C LEU A 486 -23.58 -5.44 -24.16
N THR A 487 -22.68 -6.32 -23.70
CA THR A 487 -22.17 -7.45 -24.49
C THR A 487 -23.28 -8.41 -24.91
N VAL A 488 -24.23 -8.71 -24.03
CA VAL A 488 -25.41 -9.53 -24.35
C VAL A 488 -26.27 -8.85 -25.42
N ALA A 489 -26.57 -7.56 -25.24
CA ALA A 489 -27.39 -6.81 -26.20
C ALA A 489 -26.75 -6.73 -27.60
N LEU A 490 -25.42 -6.57 -27.68
CA LEU A 490 -24.67 -6.62 -28.93
C LEU A 490 -24.71 -8.03 -29.56
N GLY A 491 -24.67 -9.08 -28.74
CA GLY A 491 -24.74 -10.47 -29.19
C GLY A 491 -26.08 -10.83 -29.84
N GLU A 492 -27.19 -10.31 -29.30
CA GLU A 492 -28.53 -10.52 -29.87
C GLU A 492 -28.63 -10.00 -31.32
N LEU A 493 -27.94 -8.89 -31.63
CA LEU A 493 -27.96 -8.29 -32.98
C LEU A 493 -27.33 -9.17 -34.06
N VAL A 494 -26.46 -10.11 -33.66
CA VAL A 494 -25.78 -11.06 -34.54
C VAL A 494 -26.24 -12.51 -34.35
N GLY A 495 -27.31 -12.73 -33.58
CA GLY A 495 -27.95 -14.03 -33.39
C GLY A 495 -27.37 -14.90 -32.28
N LEU A 496 -26.62 -14.34 -31.33
CA LEU A 496 -26.21 -15.06 -30.11
C LEU A 496 -27.37 -15.12 -29.09
N ALA A 497 -27.31 -16.11 -28.20
CA ALA A 497 -28.36 -16.32 -27.20
C ALA A 497 -28.46 -15.13 -26.22
N SER A 498 -29.71 -14.69 -25.98
CA SER A 498 -30.05 -13.57 -25.09
C SER A 498 -29.83 -13.85 -23.60
N ASP A 499 -29.62 -15.12 -23.23
CA ASP A 499 -29.27 -15.51 -21.86
C ASP A 499 -27.80 -15.17 -21.49
N GLY A 500 -26.97 -14.80 -22.48
CA GLY A 500 -25.58 -14.46 -22.30
C GLY A 500 -24.68 -15.64 -21.89
N GLY A 501 -25.18 -16.89 -21.94
CA GLY A 501 -24.43 -18.07 -21.48
C GLY A 501 -23.14 -18.33 -22.27
N TRP A 502 -23.09 -17.87 -23.52
CA TRP A 502 -21.94 -17.96 -24.41
C TRP A 502 -20.73 -17.13 -23.95
N ILE A 503 -20.93 -16.08 -23.15
CA ILE A 503 -19.85 -15.19 -22.66
C ILE A 503 -18.84 -15.98 -21.84
N GLU A 504 -19.29 -16.93 -21.01
CA GLU A 504 -18.39 -17.76 -20.18
C GLU A 504 -17.49 -18.67 -21.03
N GLY A 505 -18.02 -19.16 -22.16
CA GLY A 505 -17.26 -19.93 -23.13
C GLY A 505 -16.23 -19.09 -23.87
N ALA A 506 -16.63 -17.88 -24.31
CA ALA A 506 -15.75 -16.92 -24.98
C ALA A 506 -14.60 -16.49 -24.07
N LEU A 507 -14.92 -16.13 -22.82
CA LEU A 507 -13.97 -15.68 -21.81
C LEU A 507 -12.94 -16.77 -21.46
N ARG A 508 -13.37 -18.04 -21.32
CA ARG A 508 -12.46 -19.16 -21.10
C ARG A 508 -11.49 -19.33 -22.26
N ARG A 509 -11.98 -19.42 -23.50
CA ARG A 509 -11.13 -19.61 -24.69
C ARG A 509 -10.17 -18.44 -24.89
N GLU A 510 -10.62 -17.20 -24.70
CA GLU A 510 -9.76 -16.02 -24.81
C GLU A 510 -8.64 -16.05 -23.76
N SER A 511 -8.93 -16.46 -22.53
CA SER A 511 -7.90 -16.60 -21.49
C SER A 511 -6.86 -17.67 -21.83
N GLU A 512 -7.27 -18.78 -22.44
CA GLU A 512 -6.36 -19.84 -22.90
C GLU A 512 -5.50 -19.38 -24.09
N ILE A 513 -6.07 -18.62 -25.03
CA ILE A 513 -5.35 -18.04 -26.17
C ILE A 513 -4.30 -17.03 -25.65
N GLN A 514 -4.70 -16.09 -24.78
CA GLN A 514 -3.77 -15.11 -24.23
C GLN A 514 -2.68 -15.75 -23.40
N ALA A 515 -3.01 -16.78 -22.62
CA ALA A 515 -2.01 -17.56 -21.91
C ALA A 515 -0.98 -18.09 -22.90
N ARG A 516 -1.41 -18.78 -23.98
CA ARG A 516 -0.54 -19.33 -25.07
C ARG A 516 0.39 -18.30 -25.72
N VAL A 517 -0.10 -17.08 -25.89
CA VAL A 517 0.64 -15.98 -26.52
C VAL A 517 1.66 -15.34 -25.57
N THR A 518 1.37 -15.26 -24.28
CA THR A 518 2.12 -14.41 -23.33
C THR A 518 2.92 -15.16 -22.27
N THR A 519 2.56 -16.41 -21.95
CA THR A 519 3.22 -17.18 -20.88
C THR A 519 4.61 -17.64 -21.32
N THR A 520 5.62 -17.26 -20.55
CA THR A 520 7.04 -17.53 -20.84
C THR A 520 7.48 -18.96 -20.45
N ASP A 521 6.62 -19.75 -19.80
CA ASP A 521 6.87 -21.16 -19.46
C ASP A 521 6.04 -22.12 -20.33
N PRO A 522 6.68 -23.06 -21.07
CA PRO A 522 5.98 -24.01 -21.91
C PRO A 522 5.34 -25.21 -21.18
N GLY A 523 5.50 -25.37 -19.86
CA GLY A 523 4.94 -26.48 -19.08
C GLY A 523 3.40 -26.49 -19.02
N ALA A 524 2.78 -27.67 -19.22
CA ALA A 524 1.31 -27.85 -19.20
C ALA A 524 0.61 -27.34 -17.92
N SER A 525 1.31 -27.27 -16.78
CA SER A 525 0.80 -26.72 -15.50
C SER A 525 0.64 -25.20 -15.53
N ASP A 526 1.59 -24.51 -16.16
CA ASP A 526 1.72 -23.06 -16.08
C ASP A 526 0.74 -22.36 -17.03
N TRP A 527 0.41 -23.00 -18.16
CA TRP A 527 -0.65 -22.52 -19.06
C TRP A 527 -2.01 -22.45 -18.38
N ASN A 528 -2.36 -23.48 -17.60
CA ASN A 528 -3.66 -23.53 -16.92
C ASN A 528 -3.72 -22.48 -15.81
N TRP A 529 -2.62 -22.28 -15.08
CA TRP A 529 -2.53 -21.23 -14.07
C TRP A 529 -2.65 -19.83 -14.69
N ALA A 530 -1.89 -19.55 -15.76
CA ALA A 530 -1.90 -18.27 -16.46
C ALA A 530 -3.27 -17.99 -17.09
N ALA A 531 -3.90 -19.00 -17.70
CA ALA A 531 -5.26 -18.89 -18.23
C ALA A 531 -6.27 -18.56 -17.13
N ASN A 532 -6.21 -19.23 -15.97
CA ASN A 532 -7.10 -18.93 -14.84
C ASN A 532 -6.91 -17.50 -14.30
N ALA A 533 -5.67 -17.02 -14.20
CA ALA A 533 -5.37 -15.65 -13.78
C ALA A 533 -5.92 -14.61 -14.78
N LEU A 534 -5.71 -14.83 -16.08
CA LEU A 534 -6.24 -13.98 -17.15
C LEU A 534 -7.77 -13.99 -17.21
N GLN A 535 -8.39 -15.16 -16.99
CA GLN A 535 -9.83 -15.31 -16.89
C GLN A 535 -10.42 -14.42 -15.77
N GLY A 536 -9.78 -14.36 -14.60
CA GLY A 536 -10.19 -13.45 -13.52
C GLY A 536 -10.15 -11.97 -13.93
N GLN A 537 -9.09 -11.56 -14.64
CA GLN A 537 -8.94 -10.18 -15.13
C GLN A 537 -10.00 -9.82 -16.19
N LEU A 538 -10.25 -10.73 -17.14
CA LEU A 538 -11.28 -10.56 -18.16
C LEU A 538 -12.68 -10.50 -17.53
N LEU A 539 -12.96 -11.35 -16.54
CA LEU A 539 -14.23 -11.35 -15.82
C LEU A 539 -14.49 -10.02 -15.11
N ALA A 540 -13.46 -9.42 -14.49
CA ALA A 540 -13.58 -8.11 -13.87
C ALA A 540 -13.93 -7.02 -14.89
N LYS A 541 -13.31 -7.03 -16.08
CA LYS A 541 -13.63 -6.08 -17.17
C LYS A 541 -15.06 -6.25 -17.67
N THR A 542 -15.51 -7.49 -17.82
CA THR A 542 -16.88 -7.80 -18.27
C THR A 542 -17.93 -7.44 -17.23
N ASN A 543 -17.66 -7.58 -15.94
CA ASN A 543 -18.62 -7.28 -14.87
C ASN A 543 -18.57 -5.82 -14.37
N ARG A 544 -17.65 -5.00 -14.91
CA ARG A 544 -17.53 -3.57 -14.57
C ARG A 544 -18.82 -2.81 -14.93
N ARG A 545 -19.22 -1.83 -14.10
CA ARG A 545 -20.33 -0.93 -14.43
C ARG A 545 -19.91 0.05 -15.51
N LEU A 546 -20.83 0.43 -16.39
CA LEU A 546 -20.54 1.44 -17.41
C LEU A 546 -20.19 2.80 -16.79
N ALA A 547 -20.81 3.14 -15.66
CA ALA A 547 -20.50 4.36 -14.90
C ALA A 547 -19.06 4.40 -14.36
N ASP A 548 -18.42 3.24 -14.18
CA ASP A 548 -17.05 3.12 -13.68
C ASP A 548 -16.01 3.11 -14.83
N THR A 549 -16.43 3.34 -16.09
CA THR A 549 -15.49 3.54 -17.19
C THR A 549 -14.96 4.98 -17.19
N ALA A 550 -13.85 5.22 -17.89
CA ALA A 550 -13.24 6.56 -17.98
C ALA A 550 -14.20 7.65 -18.51
N LEU A 551 -15.20 7.26 -19.30
CA LEU A 551 -16.21 8.19 -19.83
C LEU A 551 -17.39 8.39 -18.89
N GLY A 552 -17.69 7.43 -18.01
CA GLY A 552 -18.71 7.58 -16.95
C GLY A 552 -18.27 8.49 -15.80
N MET A 553 -16.97 8.70 -15.61
CA MET A 553 -16.43 9.53 -14.51
C MET A 553 -16.34 11.05 -14.81
N ARG A 554 -17.02 11.59 -15.83
CA ARG A 554 -16.86 13.00 -16.25
C ARG A 554 -17.68 14.01 -15.44
N GLU A 555 -17.18 15.25 -15.37
CA GLU A 555 -17.67 16.36 -14.52
C GLU A 555 -19.15 16.75 -14.73
N HIS A 556 -19.73 16.57 -15.92
CA HIS A 556 -21.14 16.86 -16.19
C HIS A 556 -22.08 15.84 -15.50
N ASP A 557 -21.66 14.57 -15.44
CA ASP A 557 -22.42 13.49 -14.79
C ASP A 557 -22.09 13.40 -13.29
N LEU A 558 -20.88 13.83 -12.91
CA LEU A 558 -20.55 14.17 -11.52
C LEU A 558 -21.34 15.38 -11.03
N ARG A 559 -21.62 16.39 -11.87
CA ARG A 559 -22.54 17.48 -11.54
C ARG A 559 -23.96 16.99 -11.49
N GLY A 560 -24.42 16.10 -12.37
CA GLY A 560 -25.75 15.49 -12.28
C GLY A 560 -25.92 14.69 -10.99
N ALA A 561 -24.95 13.84 -10.65
CA ALA A 561 -24.92 13.07 -9.40
C ALA A 561 -24.72 13.98 -8.17
N ALA A 562 -23.92 15.03 -8.28
CA ALA A 562 -23.74 16.04 -7.23
C ALA A 562 -24.96 16.95 -7.12
N GLU A 563 -25.69 17.26 -8.18
CA GLU A 563 -26.91 18.07 -8.21
C GLU A 563 -28.10 17.26 -7.72
N GLU A 564 -28.22 15.97 -8.06
CA GLU A 564 -29.15 15.06 -7.39
C GLU A 564 -28.80 14.93 -5.91
N THR A 565 -27.52 14.84 -5.58
CA THR A 565 -27.07 14.82 -4.18
C THR A 565 -27.34 16.16 -3.50
N ILE A 566 -27.14 17.31 -4.15
CA ILE A 566 -27.40 18.66 -3.65
C ILE A 566 -28.91 18.89 -3.55
N GLN A 567 -29.73 18.38 -4.47
CA GLN A 567 -31.19 18.44 -4.40
C GLN A 567 -31.74 17.53 -3.32
N ARG A 568 -31.14 16.35 -3.13
CA ARG A 568 -31.41 15.45 -2.01
C ARG A 568 -31.00 16.09 -0.68
N ILE A 569 -29.84 16.74 -0.64
CA ILE A 569 -29.38 17.51 0.53
C ILE A 569 -30.27 18.74 0.76
N ALA A 570 -30.71 19.45 -0.28
CA ALA A 570 -31.55 20.63 -0.16
C ALA A 570 -33.01 20.28 0.20
N SER A 571 -33.52 19.13 -0.25
CA SER A 571 -34.80 18.58 0.19
C SER A 571 -34.70 18.11 1.64
N GLN A 572 -33.64 17.39 2.00
CA GLN A 572 -33.33 17.02 3.38
C GLN A 572 -33.20 18.27 4.27
N GLN A 573 -32.52 19.31 3.81
CA GLN A 573 -32.33 20.57 4.53
C GLN A 573 -33.66 21.30 4.74
N ARG A 574 -34.55 21.34 3.74
CA ARG A 574 -35.90 21.91 3.91
C ARG A 574 -36.76 21.10 4.88
N GLU A 575 -36.60 19.79 4.90
CA GLU A 575 -37.29 18.90 5.83
C GLU A 575 -36.73 19.06 7.25
N ASP A 576 -35.42 19.21 7.39
CA ASP A 576 -34.73 19.49 8.64
C ASP A 576 -35.07 20.89 9.17
N GLU A 577 -35.19 21.91 8.32
CA GLU A 577 -35.65 23.26 8.70
C GLU A 577 -37.08 23.24 9.24
N ARG A 578 -37.99 22.48 8.61
CA ARG A 578 -39.35 22.26 9.14
C ARG A 578 -39.31 21.54 10.49
N ARG A 579 -38.44 20.55 10.63
CA ARG A 579 -38.27 19.79 11.88
C ARG A 579 -37.69 20.65 12.99
N VAL A 580 -36.75 21.55 12.68
CA VAL A 580 -36.22 22.55 13.61
C VAL A 580 -37.29 23.55 14.01
N ALA A 581 -38.12 24.03 13.09
CA ALA A 581 -39.24 24.93 13.41
C ALA A 581 -40.26 24.25 14.35
N GLN A 582 -40.58 22.98 14.10
CA GLN A 582 -41.44 22.17 14.97
C GLN A 582 -40.82 21.99 16.36
N LEU A 583 -39.54 21.60 16.43
CA LEU A 583 -38.81 21.43 17.70
C LEU A 583 -38.70 22.75 18.48
N LYS A 584 -38.55 23.90 17.81
CA LYS A 584 -38.60 25.23 18.46
C LYS A 584 -39.97 25.52 19.08
N SER A 585 -41.06 25.14 18.41
CA SER A 585 -42.41 25.28 18.96
C SER A 585 -42.64 24.35 20.16
N GLU A 586 -42.16 23.11 20.08
CA GLU A 586 -42.23 22.14 21.18
C GLU A 586 -41.36 22.57 22.38
N LEU A 587 -40.19 23.16 22.12
CA LEU A 587 -39.31 23.74 23.14
C LEU A 587 -39.95 24.96 23.82
N GLY A 588 -40.63 25.83 23.07
CA GLY A 588 -41.41 26.93 23.63
C GLY A 588 -42.48 26.43 24.61
N GLY A 589 -43.29 25.44 24.20
CA GLY A 589 -44.29 24.83 25.07
C GLY A 589 -43.72 24.06 26.26
N ALA A 590 -42.47 23.57 26.18
CA ALA A 590 -41.76 22.96 27.30
C ALA A 590 -41.21 24.01 28.27
N LEU A 591 -40.73 25.16 27.79
CA LEU A 591 -40.26 26.29 28.60
C LEU A 591 -41.41 26.90 29.41
N ASP A 592 -42.59 27.07 28.81
CA ASP A 592 -43.78 27.55 29.52
C ASP A 592 -44.16 26.62 30.70
N LYS A 593 -44.02 25.30 30.52
CA LYS A 593 -44.24 24.31 31.58
C LYS A 593 -43.17 24.34 32.66
N VAL A 594 -41.93 24.68 32.32
CA VAL A 594 -40.85 24.86 33.30
C VAL A 594 -41.11 26.09 34.15
N GLU A 595 -41.51 27.22 33.56
CA GLU A 595 -41.93 28.42 34.30
C GLU A 595 -43.12 28.11 35.23
N GLU A 596 -44.13 27.39 34.76
CA GLU A 596 -45.27 26.97 35.59
C GLU A 596 -44.83 26.07 36.77
N THR A 597 -43.80 25.25 36.56
CA THR A 597 -43.27 24.35 37.59
C THR A 597 -42.37 25.08 38.58
N GLU A 598 -41.58 26.07 38.14
CA GLU A 598 -40.80 26.95 39.00
C GLU A 598 -41.70 27.80 39.91
N GLN A 599 -42.82 28.31 39.38
CA GLN A 599 -43.78 29.06 40.18
C GLN A 599 -44.37 28.20 41.31
N ARG A 600 -44.71 26.94 41.01
CA ARG A 600 -45.18 25.97 42.02
C ARG A 600 -44.09 25.57 43.03
N LEU A 601 -42.82 25.60 42.62
CA LEU A 601 -41.68 25.32 43.50
C LEU A 601 -41.47 26.47 44.50
N ILE A 602 -41.59 27.73 44.05
CA ILE A 602 -41.51 28.91 44.92
C ILE A 602 -42.62 28.89 45.98
N GLU A 603 -43.85 28.52 45.60
CA GLU A 603 -44.97 28.35 46.54
C GLU A 603 -44.70 27.23 47.58
N ALA A 604 -44.08 26.12 47.15
CA ALA A 604 -43.73 25.01 48.03
C ALA A 604 -42.58 25.35 49.01
N GLU A 605 -41.61 26.15 48.58
CA GLU A 605 -40.49 26.61 49.41
C GLU A 605 -40.95 27.59 50.49
N GLN A 606 -41.89 28.50 50.18
CA GLN A 606 -42.53 29.36 51.17
C GLN A 606 -43.28 28.54 52.23
N HIS A 607 -43.92 27.43 51.83
CA HIS A 607 -44.61 26.52 52.76
C HIS A 607 -43.62 25.76 53.67
N ALA A 608 -42.47 25.33 53.13
CA ALA A 608 -41.42 24.65 53.90
C ALA A 608 -40.71 25.59 54.91
N GLY A 609 -40.57 26.87 54.58
CA GLY A 609 -40.04 27.90 55.49
C GLY A 609 -40.88 28.06 56.76
N ASN A 610 -42.20 27.99 56.64
CA ASN A 610 -43.13 28.07 57.78
C ASN A 610 -43.00 26.86 58.73
N LEU A 611 -42.79 25.65 58.19
CA LEU A 611 -42.57 24.42 58.98
C LEU A 611 -41.23 24.36 59.71
N GLY A 612 -40.21 25.08 59.22
CA GLY A 612 -38.89 25.16 59.86
C GLY A 612 -38.91 25.90 61.21
N HIS A 613 -39.86 26.83 61.39
CA HIS A 613 -40.02 27.59 62.63
C HIS A 613 -40.58 26.72 63.77
N ASP A 614 -41.48 25.77 63.46
CA ASP A 614 -42.11 24.87 64.43
C ASP A 614 -41.17 23.78 64.96
N LEU A 615 -40.20 23.34 64.15
CA LEU A 615 -39.23 22.30 64.50
C LEU A 615 -38.12 22.77 65.46
N ALA A 616 -37.87 24.08 65.53
CA ALA A 616 -36.90 24.66 66.46
C ALA A 616 -37.39 24.62 67.93
N LEU A 617 -38.70 24.69 68.14
CA LEU A 617 -39.32 24.62 69.48
C LEU A 617 -39.23 23.22 70.11
N ILE A 618 -39.20 22.15 69.29
CA ILE A 618 -39.23 20.75 69.76
C ILE A 618 -37.83 20.27 70.24
N ARG A 619 -36.75 20.83 69.68
CA ARG A 619 -35.35 20.46 70.01
C ARG A 619 -34.87 20.95 71.40
N GLY A 620 -35.64 21.81 72.07
CA GLY A 620 -35.37 22.22 73.46
C GLY A 620 -35.94 21.30 74.55
N SER A 621 -36.75 20.30 74.16
CA SER A 621 -37.53 19.50 75.13
C SER A 621 -36.72 18.41 75.85
N ILE A 622 -37.16 18.10 77.07
CA ILE A 622 -36.48 17.23 78.05
C ILE A 622 -36.36 15.77 77.56
N GLY A 623 -37.25 15.32 76.65
CA GLY A 623 -37.25 13.95 76.12
C GLY A 623 -36.06 13.61 75.21
N TYR A 624 -35.49 14.60 74.51
CA TYR A 624 -34.37 14.37 73.58
C TYR A 624 -33.05 14.06 74.33
N ARG A 625 -32.92 14.50 75.59
CA ARG A 625 -31.74 14.26 76.45
C ARG A 625 -31.70 12.88 77.12
N MET A 626 -32.80 12.11 77.12
CA MET A 626 -32.81 10.76 77.70
C MET A 626 -32.33 9.66 76.73
N LEU A 627 -32.42 9.89 75.42
CA LEU A 627 -32.10 8.87 74.40
C LEU A 627 -30.59 8.69 74.12
N GLU A 628 -29.73 9.60 74.58
CA GLU A 628 -28.29 9.53 74.34
C GLU A 628 -27.54 8.55 75.26
N LYS A 629 -28.16 8.10 76.37
CA LYS A 629 -27.49 7.27 77.40
C LYS A 629 -27.66 5.75 77.25
N ALA A 630 -28.35 5.26 76.21
CA ALA A 630 -28.52 3.82 75.96
C ALA A 630 -27.51 3.26 74.93
N ARG A 631 -26.22 3.63 75.04
CA ARG A 631 -25.13 3.16 74.17
C ARG A 631 -24.02 2.42 74.93
N ALA A 632 -24.32 1.18 75.29
CA ALA A 632 -23.38 0.05 75.48
C ALA A 632 -24.27 -1.16 75.84
N PRO A 633 -24.21 -2.37 75.24
CA PRO A 633 -23.21 -2.97 74.33
C PRO A 633 -23.81 -3.71 73.10
N VAL A 634 -23.25 -3.56 71.89
CA VAL A 634 -23.45 -4.51 70.76
C VAL A 634 -22.10 -4.83 70.10
N ARG A 635 -21.14 -5.23 70.92
CA ARG A 635 -19.97 -6.04 70.58
C ARG A 635 -20.22 -7.39 71.26
N ILE A 636 -20.95 -8.29 70.60
CA ILE A 636 -21.17 -9.74 70.85
C ILE A 636 -22.36 -10.08 69.92
N LEU A 637 -22.26 -11.12 69.07
CA LEU A 637 -23.20 -11.57 68.00
C LEU A 637 -22.83 -11.16 66.55
N ALA A 638 -21.66 -11.63 66.04
CA ALA A 638 -21.45 -12.21 64.69
C ALA A 638 -19.96 -12.10 64.22
N PRO A 639 -19.15 -13.19 64.29
CA PRO A 639 -17.78 -13.28 63.78
C PRO A 639 -17.70 -13.47 62.24
N PRO A 640 -16.48 -13.46 61.63
CA PRO A 640 -16.27 -13.52 60.17
C PRO A 640 -16.69 -14.86 59.57
N GLY A 641 -17.36 -14.83 58.41
CA GLY A 641 -17.69 -16.02 57.61
C GLY A 641 -19.10 -16.61 57.78
N SER A 642 -20.01 -16.01 58.56
CA SER A 642 -21.40 -16.50 58.66
C SER A 642 -22.37 -15.82 57.66
N PRO A 643 -23.38 -16.54 57.12
CA PRO A 643 -24.32 -16.01 56.11
C PRO A 643 -25.26 -14.90 56.61
N GLN A 644 -25.23 -14.55 57.90
CA GLN A 644 -26.16 -13.61 58.54
C GLN A 644 -25.58 -12.18 58.67
N ARG A 645 -24.39 -11.90 58.13
CA ARG A 645 -23.75 -10.56 58.22
C ARG A 645 -24.10 -9.60 57.07
N LEU A 646 -24.55 -10.09 55.92
CA LEU A 646 -24.99 -9.25 54.79
C LEU A 646 -26.28 -8.42 55.05
N PRO A 647 -27.34 -8.96 55.68
CA PRO A 647 -28.57 -8.20 55.89
C PRO A 647 -28.40 -7.01 56.85
N LEU A 648 -27.54 -7.12 57.86
CA LEU A 648 -27.33 -6.05 58.86
C LEU A 648 -26.45 -4.88 58.35
N VAL A 649 -25.57 -5.14 57.38
CA VAL A 649 -24.80 -4.07 56.68
C VAL A 649 -25.67 -3.40 55.61
N ALA A 650 -26.51 -4.17 54.91
CA ALA A 650 -27.50 -3.65 53.95
C ALA A 650 -28.57 -2.77 54.65
N ALA A 651 -29.09 -3.19 55.81
CA ALA A 651 -30.08 -2.42 56.57
C ALA A 651 -29.52 -1.08 57.08
N ARG A 652 -28.23 -1.01 57.45
CA ARG A 652 -27.57 0.25 57.86
C ARG A 652 -27.31 1.22 56.70
N ARG A 653 -27.03 0.71 55.49
CA ARG A 653 -26.93 1.56 54.28
C ARG A 653 -28.31 2.01 53.81
N ALA A 654 -29.32 1.14 53.83
CA ALA A 654 -30.70 1.47 53.48
C ALA A 654 -31.33 2.49 54.45
N ALA A 655 -31.11 2.36 55.77
CA ALA A 655 -31.61 3.32 56.75
C ALA A 655 -30.95 4.70 56.66
N ARG A 656 -29.68 4.79 56.22
CA ARG A 656 -29.01 6.07 55.91
C ARG A 656 -29.54 6.70 54.61
N LEU A 657 -29.93 5.88 53.63
CA LEU A 657 -30.52 6.36 52.37
C LEU A 657 -31.99 6.79 52.54
N ALA A 658 -32.78 6.03 53.30
CA ALA A 658 -34.18 6.32 53.58
C ALA A 658 -34.36 7.60 54.42
N ARG A 659 -33.45 7.87 55.38
CA ARG A 659 -33.45 9.13 56.16
C ARG A 659 -33.11 10.38 55.34
N ARG A 660 -32.53 10.25 54.15
CA ARG A 660 -32.21 11.40 53.27
C ARG A 660 -33.22 11.63 52.16
N ARG A 661 -34.04 10.66 51.77
CA ARG A 661 -34.91 10.77 50.57
C ARG A 661 -36.38 10.33 50.73
N GLY A 662 -36.80 9.91 51.93
CA GLY A 662 -38.21 9.64 52.25
C GLY A 662 -38.82 8.41 51.53
N PRO A 663 -40.00 7.93 51.97
CA PRO A 663 -40.57 6.65 51.54
C PRO A 663 -41.01 6.60 50.07
N MET A 664 -41.27 7.77 49.46
CA MET A 664 -41.73 7.86 48.06
C MET A 664 -40.63 7.61 47.02
N ALA A 665 -39.35 7.67 47.40
CA ALA A 665 -38.24 7.41 46.49
C ALA A 665 -38.09 5.93 46.10
N LEU A 666 -38.70 5.01 46.87
CA LEU A 666 -38.72 3.58 46.56
C LEU A 666 -39.88 3.19 45.61
N VAL A 667 -40.94 3.98 45.54
CA VAL A 667 -42.06 3.74 44.60
C VAL A 667 -41.79 4.40 43.24
N LYS A 668 -41.14 5.56 43.19
CA LYS A 668 -40.77 6.20 41.90
C LYS A 668 -39.66 5.46 41.12
N LYS A 669 -38.86 4.62 41.78
CA LYS A 669 -37.83 3.81 41.09
C LYS A 669 -38.40 2.53 40.45
N ALA A 670 -39.62 2.16 40.79
CA ALA A 670 -40.32 1.01 40.20
C ALA A 670 -41.25 1.39 39.03
N MET A 671 -41.45 2.69 38.73
CA MET A 671 -42.49 3.12 37.77
C MET A 671 -42.05 4.16 36.71
N ARG A 672 -40.76 4.42 36.53
CA ARG A 672 -40.27 5.15 35.34
C ARG A 672 -38.97 4.55 34.81
N VAL A 673 -39.07 3.32 34.33
CA VAL A 673 -38.14 2.67 33.40
C VAL A 673 -38.98 2.21 32.22
N SER A 674 -39.38 3.16 31.39
CA SER A 674 -39.83 2.91 30.03
C SER A 674 -39.76 4.26 29.31
N GLU A 675 -39.06 4.29 28.19
CA GLU A 675 -39.08 5.40 27.20
C GLU A 675 -38.18 6.62 27.44
N TRP A 676 -36.95 6.42 27.91
CA TRP A 676 -35.85 7.41 27.76
C TRP A 676 -34.68 7.02 26.83
N PRO A 677 -34.47 5.74 26.41
CA PRO A 677 -33.38 5.42 25.47
C PRO A 677 -33.62 5.77 24.00
N ALA A 678 -34.83 6.13 23.58
CA ALA A 678 -35.15 6.32 22.14
C ALA A 678 -34.87 7.75 21.62
N VAL A 679 -34.94 8.77 22.48
CA VAL A 679 -34.87 10.19 22.05
C VAL A 679 -33.43 10.70 21.98
N VAL A 680 -32.52 10.16 22.79
CA VAL A 680 -31.08 10.55 22.77
C VAL A 680 -30.31 9.88 21.61
N ARG A 681 -30.83 8.77 21.07
CA ARG A 681 -30.18 8.02 19.97
C ARG A 681 -30.35 8.68 18.59
N ASN A 682 -31.32 9.58 18.41
CA ASN A 682 -31.68 10.14 17.10
C ASN A 682 -31.22 11.60 16.84
N LEU A 683 -30.36 12.18 17.70
CA LEU A 683 -29.85 13.55 17.53
C LEU A 683 -28.35 13.65 17.15
N LYS A 684 -27.71 12.55 16.73
CA LYS A 684 -26.27 12.52 16.37
C LYS A 684 -25.96 11.94 14.98
N ARG A 685 -26.70 12.29 13.93
CA ARG A 685 -26.26 12.00 12.55
C ARG A 685 -26.58 13.13 11.57
N ALA A 686 -25.71 14.13 11.57
CA ALA A 686 -25.29 14.87 10.40
C ALA A 686 -23.84 15.31 10.69
N ALA A 687 -22.86 14.56 10.17
CA ALA A 687 -21.45 14.85 10.37
C ALA A 687 -21.00 15.92 9.37
N PRO A 688 -20.23 16.94 9.79
CA PRO A 688 -19.51 17.82 8.86
C PRO A 688 -18.47 17.00 8.06
N PRO A 689 -17.94 17.51 6.92
CA PRO A 689 -16.92 16.80 6.14
C PRO A 689 -15.73 16.41 7.03
N ALA A 690 -15.25 15.17 6.88
CA ALA A 690 -14.19 14.62 7.70
C ALA A 690 -12.88 15.40 7.46
N MET A 691 -12.37 16.05 8.51
CA MET A 691 -11.04 16.66 8.51
C MET A 691 -9.98 15.55 8.43
N ASP A 692 -8.87 15.78 7.73
CA ASP A 692 -7.72 14.87 7.76
C ASP A 692 -7.09 14.81 9.18
N LEU A 693 -6.27 13.78 9.43
CA LEU A 693 -5.69 13.53 10.76
C LEU A 693 -4.80 14.69 11.24
N ASN A 694 -4.09 15.37 10.35
CA ASN A 694 -3.20 16.49 10.71
C ASN A 694 -4.01 17.71 11.12
N ALA A 695 -5.08 18.04 10.40
CA ALA A 695 -6.01 19.11 10.79
C ALA A 695 -6.72 18.81 12.13
N GLN A 696 -7.10 17.55 12.36
CA GLN A 696 -7.59 17.11 13.67
C GLN A 696 -6.51 17.28 14.75
N TYR A 697 -5.26 16.92 14.43
CA TYR A 697 -4.15 17.00 15.36
C TYR A 697 -3.82 18.45 15.76
N ASP A 698 -3.87 19.40 14.85
CA ASP A 698 -3.70 20.83 15.17
C ASP A 698 -4.75 21.32 16.20
N ILE A 699 -6.01 20.92 16.02
CA ILE A 699 -7.08 21.21 16.98
C ILE A 699 -6.78 20.52 18.31
N TRP A 700 -6.38 19.26 18.27
CA TRP A 700 -6.02 18.50 19.46
C TRP A 700 -4.87 19.17 20.21
N LEU A 701 -3.81 19.60 19.53
CA LEU A 701 -2.67 20.32 20.08
C LEU A 701 -3.10 21.63 20.73
N SER A 702 -4.02 22.39 20.13
CA SER A 702 -4.52 23.64 20.72
C SER A 702 -5.19 23.44 22.10
N ARG A 703 -5.77 22.25 22.33
CA ARG A 703 -6.46 21.88 23.58
C ARG A 703 -5.53 21.18 24.57
N HIS A 704 -4.50 20.50 24.09
CA HIS A 704 -3.65 19.62 24.90
C HIS A 704 -2.25 20.18 25.20
N SER A 705 -1.81 21.22 24.48
CA SER A 705 -0.50 21.85 24.69
C SER A 705 -0.35 22.42 26.10
N VAL A 706 0.89 22.39 26.60
CA VAL A 706 1.22 22.89 27.95
C VAL A 706 1.31 24.42 27.92
N THR A 707 0.25 25.08 28.38
CA THR A 707 0.27 26.54 28.61
C THR A 707 1.16 26.91 29.79
N PRO A 708 1.66 28.15 29.90
CA PRO A 708 2.47 28.59 31.04
C PRO A 708 1.78 28.37 32.41
N ALA A 709 0.46 28.60 32.47
CA ALA A 709 -0.32 28.35 33.68
C ALA A 709 -0.40 26.84 34.02
N ARG A 710 -0.56 25.98 33.00
CA ARG A 710 -0.53 24.53 33.17
C ARG A 710 0.86 24.07 33.62
N ALA A 711 1.94 24.60 33.01
CA ALA A 711 3.31 24.30 33.39
C ALA A 711 3.58 24.63 34.87
N ALA A 712 3.16 25.80 35.36
CA ALA A 712 3.32 26.18 36.77
C ALA A 712 2.61 25.22 37.73
N ARG A 713 1.40 24.77 37.35
CA ARG A 713 0.66 23.75 38.11
C ARG A 713 1.37 22.40 38.09
N LEU A 714 1.85 21.95 36.94
CA LEU A 714 2.59 20.69 36.81
C LEU A 714 3.91 20.73 37.60
N ARG A 715 4.63 21.85 37.61
CA ARG A 715 5.82 22.04 38.48
C ARG A 715 5.49 21.86 39.96
N SER A 716 4.36 22.40 40.42
CA SER A 716 3.91 22.23 41.80
C SER A 716 3.53 20.77 42.11
N GLN A 717 2.93 20.08 41.15
CA GLN A 717 2.61 18.65 41.27
C GLN A 717 3.88 17.79 41.28
N ALA A 718 4.85 18.09 40.40
CA ALA A 718 6.14 17.41 40.33
C ALA A 718 6.87 17.44 41.68
N LEU A 719 6.91 18.61 42.34
CA LEU A 719 7.51 18.77 43.67
C LEU A 719 6.79 17.97 44.77
N ALA A 720 5.50 17.67 44.59
CA ALA A 720 4.68 16.92 45.54
C ALA A 720 4.73 15.39 45.30
N LEU A 721 5.38 14.91 44.23
CA LEU A 721 5.56 13.48 43.99
C LEU A 721 6.42 12.87 45.10
N LYS A 722 6.08 11.66 45.55
CA LYS A 722 6.82 10.98 46.63
C LYS A 722 8.11 10.38 46.12
N TYR A 723 8.07 9.82 44.93
CA TYR A 723 9.21 9.25 44.25
C TYR A 723 9.67 10.23 43.16
N GLN A 724 10.89 10.72 43.30
CA GLN A 724 11.48 11.72 42.40
C GLN A 724 12.85 11.24 41.93
N PRO A 725 12.93 10.15 41.13
CA PRO A 725 14.20 9.64 40.63
C PRO A 725 14.88 10.66 39.71
N LEU A 726 16.21 10.66 39.71
CA LEU A 726 16.98 11.41 38.71
C LEU A 726 16.84 10.72 37.35
N VAL A 727 16.45 11.48 36.31
CA VAL A 727 16.38 10.99 34.93
C VAL A 727 17.51 11.59 34.12
N SER A 728 18.43 10.76 33.62
CA SER A 728 19.52 11.17 32.74
C SER A 728 19.07 11.11 31.29
N ILE A 729 19.20 12.20 30.54
CA ILE A 729 18.91 12.23 29.11
C ILE A 729 20.22 12.02 28.35
N VAL A 730 20.27 10.99 27.52
CA VAL A 730 21.45 10.62 26.72
C VAL A 730 21.25 11.12 25.30
N THR A 731 22.18 11.97 24.85
CA THR A 731 22.10 12.63 23.54
C THR A 731 23.44 12.56 22.81
N PRO A 732 23.57 11.70 21.79
CA PRO A 732 24.74 11.68 20.92
C PRO A 732 24.70 12.89 19.97
N VAL A 733 25.83 13.57 19.77
CA VAL A 733 25.93 14.81 18.98
C VAL A 733 26.93 14.63 17.85
N TYR A 734 26.52 14.84 16.60
CA TYR A 734 27.44 14.90 15.46
C TYR A 734 26.95 15.89 14.40
N ASN A 735 27.66 17.00 14.26
CA ASN A 735 27.42 18.03 13.24
C ASN A 735 25.98 18.61 13.11
N PRO A 736 25.18 18.78 14.19
CA PRO A 736 23.86 19.40 14.07
C PRO A 736 23.95 20.87 13.63
N GLU A 737 22.86 21.42 13.09
CA GLU A 737 22.68 22.87 13.13
C GLU A 737 22.69 23.36 14.58
N VAL A 738 23.44 24.43 14.85
CA VAL A 738 23.59 25.00 16.19
C VAL A 738 22.23 25.42 16.78
N SER A 739 21.30 25.89 15.93
CA SER A 739 19.93 26.22 16.36
C SER A 739 19.14 24.99 16.83
N TRP A 740 19.25 23.85 16.14
CA TRP A 740 18.51 22.64 16.51
C TRP A 740 19.07 22.00 17.77
N LEU A 741 20.40 21.95 17.91
CA LEU A 741 21.03 21.52 19.16
C LEU A 741 20.64 22.42 20.33
N ARG A 742 20.53 23.73 20.09
CA ARG A 742 20.03 24.68 21.10
C ARG A 742 18.59 24.37 21.50
N ASP A 743 17.70 24.17 20.53
CA ASP A 743 16.30 23.81 20.79
C ASP A 743 16.17 22.51 21.58
N SER A 744 16.96 21.48 21.23
CA SER A 744 17.03 20.20 21.93
C SER A 744 17.43 20.38 23.40
N ILE A 745 18.54 21.10 23.65
CA ILE A 745 19.01 21.40 25.02
C ILE A 745 17.97 22.22 25.80
N GLU A 746 17.38 23.25 25.18
CA GLU A 746 16.36 24.08 25.85
C GLU A 746 15.07 23.30 26.15
N SER A 747 14.70 22.32 25.33
CA SER A 747 13.55 21.45 25.58
C SER A 747 13.71 20.63 26.87
N VAL A 748 14.94 20.21 27.18
CA VAL A 748 15.29 19.53 28.44
C VAL A 748 15.35 20.53 29.60
N ARG A 749 15.96 21.71 29.39
CA ARG A 749 15.99 22.77 30.42
C ARG A 749 14.60 23.26 30.81
N GLY A 750 13.68 23.27 29.84
CA GLY A 750 12.30 23.70 29.97
C GLY A 750 11.38 22.74 30.73
N GLN A 751 11.83 21.51 31.03
CA GLN A 751 11.01 20.49 31.68
C GLN A 751 10.40 20.97 33.00
N VAL A 752 9.13 20.60 33.24
CA VAL A 752 8.42 20.91 34.49
C VAL A 752 8.88 20.04 35.67
N TYR A 753 9.39 18.84 35.38
CA TYR A 753 10.11 18.02 36.33
C TYR A 753 11.55 18.51 36.43
N ALA A 754 12.08 18.74 37.64
CA ALA A 754 13.37 19.42 37.83
C ALA A 754 14.56 18.47 38.06
N ASN A 755 14.32 17.21 38.44
CA ASN A 755 15.37 16.26 38.81
C ASN A 755 15.84 15.48 37.57
N TRP A 756 16.53 16.16 36.67
CA TRP A 756 17.11 15.61 35.45
C TRP A 756 18.57 16.01 35.30
N GLU A 757 19.29 15.28 34.46
CA GLU A 757 20.59 15.68 33.91
C GLU A 757 20.63 15.39 32.41
N LEU A 758 21.41 16.18 31.67
CA LEU A 758 21.57 16.02 30.22
C LEU A 758 23.01 15.63 29.94
N CYS A 759 23.19 14.47 29.32
CA CYS A 759 24.47 13.85 29.02
C CYS A 759 24.73 13.93 27.51
N LEU A 760 25.56 14.89 27.11
CA LEU A 760 25.90 15.14 25.71
C LEU A 760 27.26 14.51 25.38
N ALA A 761 27.34 13.76 24.30
CA ALA A 761 28.59 13.25 23.78
C ALA A 761 28.79 13.70 22.34
N ASP A 762 29.76 14.58 22.13
CA ASP A 762 30.18 15.02 20.80
C ASP A 762 31.05 13.94 20.15
N ASP A 763 30.57 13.38 19.04
CA ASP A 763 31.20 12.32 18.25
C ASP A 763 32.19 12.90 17.22
N GLY A 764 33.01 13.85 17.67
CA GLY A 764 33.99 14.52 16.81
C GLY A 764 33.38 15.46 15.77
N SER A 765 32.41 16.28 16.16
CA SER A 765 31.81 17.28 15.26
C SER A 765 32.86 18.22 14.67
N THR A 766 32.81 18.38 13.34
CA THR A 766 33.66 19.28 12.56
C THR A 766 33.00 20.63 12.30
N LYS A 767 31.68 20.72 12.54
CA LYS A 767 30.89 21.92 12.29
C LYS A 767 31.17 23.02 13.33
N PRO A 768 31.51 24.25 12.91
CA PRO A 768 31.78 25.34 13.85
C PRO A 768 30.59 25.66 14.76
N GLY A 769 30.85 25.95 16.04
CA GLY A 769 29.85 26.39 16.99
C GLY A 769 29.18 25.28 17.81
N VAL A 770 29.26 24.01 17.37
CA VAL A 770 28.65 22.87 18.10
C VAL A 770 29.33 22.66 19.45
N ARG A 771 30.66 22.56 19.44
CA ARG A 771 31.46 22.37 20.66
C ARG A 771 31.33 23.55 21.60
N GLU A 772 31.43 24.77 21.08
CA GLU A 772 31.29 26.00 21.85
C GLU A 772 29.93 26.09 22.53
N LEU A 773 28.86 25.71 21.83
CA LEU A 773 27.50 25.67 22.38
C LEU A 773 27.40 24.69 23.56
N MET A 774 27.93 23.47 23.40
CA MET A 774 27.90 22.46 24.46
C MET A 774 28.67 22.92 25.70
N GLU A 775 29.84 23.52 25.52
CA GLU A 775 30.62 24.10 26.63
C GLU A 775 29.91 25.29 27.30
N GLU A 776 29.26 26.16 26.52
CA GLU A 776 28.45 27.27 27.02
C GLU A 776 27.37 26.74 27.95
N TYR A 777 26.56 25.77 27.48
CA TYR A 777 25.47 25.21 28.27
C TYR A 777 25.93 24.44 29.51
N SER A 778 27.04 23.71 29.44
CA SER A 778 27.63 23.03 30.60
C SER A 778 28.08 24.01 31.70
N ARG A 779 28.52 25.22 31.32
CA ARG A 779 28.85 26.28 32.29
C ARG A 779 27.60 26.98 32.83
N LEU A 780 26.54 27.08 32.03
CA LEU A 780 25.28 27.73 32.40
C LEU A 780 24.41 26.89 33.34
N ASP A 781 24.43 25.56 33.21
CA ASP A 781 23.66 24.64 34.04
C ASP A 781 24.49 23.40 34.39
N SER A 782 24.82 23.23 35.67
CA SER A 782 25.65 22.13 36.17
C SER A 782 25.04 20.73 35.96
N ARG A 783 23.76 20.65 35.60
CA ARG A 783 23.09 19.38 35.24
C ARG A 783 23.41 18.93 33.81
N ILE A 784 24.06 19.79 33.01
CA ILE A 784 24.47 19.48 31.64
C ILE A 784 25.93 19.02 31.65
N LYS A 785 26.12 17.72 31.39
CA LYS A 785 27.41 17.05 31.32
C LYS A 785 27.79 16.84 29.85
N VAL A 786 29.05 17.14 29.51
CA VAL A 786 29.55 17.04 28.13
C VAL A 786 30.81 16.18 28.07
N THR A 787 30.97 15.42 26.99
CA THR A 787 32.22 14.75 26.63
C THR A 787 32.48 14.94 25.13
N PHE A 788 33.74 14.88 24.72
CA PHE A 788 34.17 15.15 23.35
C PHE A 788 35.10 14.02 22.87
N ALA A 789 34.70 13.35 21.79
CA ALA A 789 35.54 12.40 21.09
C ALA A 789 36.54 13.14 20.17
N GLU A 790 37.72 12.57 19.97
CA GLU A 790 38.72 13.12 19.04
C GLU A 790 38.34 12.86 17.57
N GLN A 791 37.60 11.79 17.31
CA GLN A 791 37.19 11.32 15.98
C GLN A 791 35.78 10.74 16.06
N ASN A 792 35.08 10.72 14.93
CA ASN A 792 33.75 10.11 14.83
C ASN A 792 33.85 8.58 14.97
N GLY A 793 33.22 8.06 16.02
CA GLY A 793 33.12 6.63 16.33
C GLY A 793 31.75 6.02 16.00
N GLY A 794 30.80 6.82 15.51
CA GLY A 794 29.44 6.42 15.19
C GLY A 794 28.46 6.58 16.36
N ILE A 795 27.17 6.65 16.03
CA ILE A 795 26.09 6.94 17.00
C ILE A 795 26.06 5.97 18.19
N SER A 796 26.40 4.69 18.00
CA SER A 796 26.46 3.72 19.11
C SER A 796 27.56 4.06 20.12
N ALA A 797 28.74 4.46 19.63
CA ALA A 797 29.86 4.86 20.48
C ALA A 797 29.56 6.17 21.21
N ALA A 798 29.01 7.15 20.50
CA ALA A 798 28.57 8.42 21.07
C ALA A 798 27.49 8.23 22.15
N SER A 799 26.48 7.41 21.89
CA SER A 799 25.43 7.08 22.86
C SER A 799 25.98 6.39 24.10
N ASN A 800 26.95 5.48 23.96
CA ASN A 800 27.63 4.87 25.11
C ASN A 800 28.50 5.86 25.90
N ALA A 801 29.16 6.80 25.22
CA ALA A 801 29.94 7.86 25.87
C ALA A 801 29.01 8.78 26.68
N ALA A 802 27.86 9.16 26.13
CA ALA A 802 26.84 9.92 26.84
C ALA A 802 26.21 9.09 28.00
N LEU A 803 25.90 7.81 27.78
CA LEU A 803 25.41 6.89 28.82
C LEU A 803 26.40 6.74 29.98
N SER A 804 27.71 6.81 29.72
CA SER A 804 28.74 6.73 30.77
C SER A 804 28.75 7.96 31.69
N LEU A 805 28.20 9.10 31.26
CA LEU A 805 28.02 10.30 32.09
C LEU A 805 26.76 10.21 32.97
N ALA A 806 25.83 9.30 32.64
CA ALA A 806 24.54 9.16 33.29
C ALA A 806 24.66 8.53 34.69
N THR A 807 24.09 9.22 35.66
CA THR A 807 24.05 8.87 37.09
C THR A 807 22.62 8.72 37.63
N GLY A 808 21.62 8.98 36.78
CA GLY A 808 20.21 8.81 37.09
C GLY A 808 19.80 7.36 37.27
N GLU A 809 18.70 7.16 38.00
CA GLU A 809 18.09 5.84 38.13
C GLU A 809 17.42 5.41 36.81
N PHE A 810 16.99 6.38 36.01
CA PHE A 810 16.43 6.18 34.68
C PHE A 810 17.22 6.96 33.63
N VAL A 811 17.24 6.43 32.42
CA VAL A 811 17.91 6.99 31.25
C VAL A 811 16.87 7.16 30.14
N GLY A 812 16.66 8.40 29.68
CA GLY A 812 15.85 8.72 28.52
C GLY A 812 16.72 8.98 27.28
N LEU A 813 16.23 8.64 26.11
CA LEU A 813 16.90 8.91 24.83
C LEU A 813 16.37 10.20 24.19
N LEU A 814 17.25 10.99 23.59
CA LEU A 814 16.91 12.20 22.84
C LEU A 814 17.95 12.45 21.77
N ASP A 815 17.52 12.56 20.50
CA ASP A 815 18.40 12.95 19.41
C ASP A 815 18.70 14.45 19.44
N HIS A 816 19.88 14.83 18.93
CA HIS A 816 20.44 16.18 19.11
C HIS A 816 19.69 17.29 18.36
N ASP A 817 18.77 16.94 17.45
CA ASP A 817 17.97 17.84 16.63
C ASP A 817 16.47 17.78 16.97
N ASP A 818 16.07 16.90 17.87
CA ASP A 818 14.69 16.69 18.30
C ASP A 818 14.36 17.40 19.61
N VAL A 819 13.07 17.47 19.96
CA VAL A 819 12.60 18.17 21.16
C VAL A 819 11.61 17.35 21.98
N LEU A 820 11.69 17.51 23.30
CA LEU A 820 10.72 16.97 24.24
C LEU A 820 9.63 17.99 24.57
N THR A 821 8.40 17.52 24.78
CA THR A 821 7.33 18.36 25.33
C THR A 821 7.66 18.77 26.78
N PRO A 822 7.22 19.96 27.26
CA PRO A 822 7.59 20.45 28.60
C PRO A 822 7.17 19.54 29.77
N ASP A 823 6.18 18.67 29.57
CA ASP A 823 5.66 17.71 30.54
C ASP A 823 6.21 16.28 30.37
N ALA A 824 7.11 16.02 29.42
CA ALA A 824 7.60 14.68 29.10
C ALA A 824 8.15 13.92 30.32
N LEU A 825 9.13 14.48 31.04
CA LEU A 825 9.71 13.83 32.21
C LEU A 825 8.73 13.74 33.39
N PHE A 826 7.79 14.68 33.50
CA PHE A 826 6.78 14.64 34.54
C PHE A 826 5.81 13.48 34.34
N GLU A 827 5.33 13.23 33.12
CA GLU A 827 4.41 12.11 32.86
C GLU A 827 5.11 10.76 33.09
N VAL A 828 6.38 10.62 32.74
CA VAL A 828 7.20 9.44 33.09
C VAL A 828 7.27 9.23 34.60
N VAL A 829 7.68 10.25 35.36
CA VAL A 829 7.85 10.11 36.81
C VAL A 829 6.51 9.95 37.53
N LYS A 830 5.45 10.57 37.04
CA LYS A 830 4.09 10.36 37.52
C LYS A 830 3.67 8.90 37.35
N LEU A 831 3.89 8.31 36.18
CA LEU A 831 3.65 6.89 35.95
C LEU A 831 4.49 6.01 36.89
N LEU A 832 5.75 6.36 37.11
CA LEU A 832 6.61 5.64 38.07
C LEU A 832 6.18 5.79 39.54
N ASN A 833 5.43 6.85 39.90
CA ASN A 833 4.82 6.94 41.23
C ASN A 833 3.61 6.00 41.38
N GLU A 834 2.91 5.72 40.28
CA GLU A 834 1.80 4.77 40.23
C GLU A 834 2.32 3.33 40.14
N ARG A 835 3.41 3.12 39.40
CA ARG A 835 4.05 1.84 39.11
C ARG A 835 5.58 1.91 39.25
N PRO A 836 6.11 1.90 40.49
CA PRO A 836 7.55 2.04 40.74
C PRO A 836 8.40 0.88 40.21
N GLU A 837 7.78 -0.25 39.87
CA GLU A 837 8.45 -1.45 39.41
C GLU A 837 8.88 -1.42 37.94
N LEU A 838 8.42 -0.45 37.15
CA LEU A 838 8.67 -0.37 35.71
C LEU A 838 10.16 -0.28 35.37
N ASP A 839 10.58 -0.99 34.32
CA ASP A 839 11.95 -0.96 33.81
C ASP A 839 12.08 -0.21 32.48
N TYR A 840 10.98 -0.12 31.72
CA TYR A 840 10.98 0.53 30.42
C TYR A 840 9.65 1.25 30.19
N VAL A 841 9.74 2.51 29.78
CA VAL A 841 8.60 3.38 29.45
C VAL A 841 8.83 3.99 28.07
N TYR A 842 7.84 3.95 27.20
CA TYR A 842 7.85 4.65 25.92
C TYR A 842 6.60 5.53 25.76
N SER A 843 6.64 6.50 24.85
CA SER A 843 5.51 7.39 24.56
C SER A 843 5.10 7.39 23.08
N ASP A 844 3.92 7.93 22.80
CA ASP A 844 3.56 8.40 21.46
C ASP A 844 4.52 9.53 21.02
N GLU A 845 4.49 9.85 19.73
CA GLU A 845 5.32 10.88 19.10
C GLU A 845 4.59 11.58 17.95
N ASP A 846 5.12 12.72 17.54
CA ASP A 846 4.77 13.39 16.30
C ASP A 846 6.02 13.79 15.52
N LYS A 847 5.83 14.28 14.30
CA LYS A 847 6.90 14.88 13.51
C LYS A 847 6.80 16.40 13.54
N MET A 848 7.94 17.05 13.44
CA MET A 848 8.06 18.50 13.43
C MET A 848 8.76 18.98 12.16
N GLU A 849 8.15 19.93 11.46
CA GLU A 849 8.77 20.59 10.31
C GLU A 849 9.84 21.61 10.74
N LEU A 850 10.58 22.11 9.77
CA LEU A 850 11.61 23.13 9.99
C LEU A 850 11.04 24.46 10.52
N ASP A 851 9.76 24.75 10.28
CA ASP A 851 9.07 25.94 10.80
C ASP A 851 8.50 25.74 12.22
N GLY A 852 8.64 24.54 12.79
CA GLY A 852 8.13 24.17 14.12
C GLY A 852 6.68 23.70 14.15
N SER A 853 5.98 23.62 13.00
CA SER A 853 4.68 22.97 12.91
C SER A 853 4.79 21.47 13.17
N ARG A 854 3.74 20.87 13.74
CA ARG A 854 3.72 19.45 14.14
C ARG A 854 2.65 18.68 13.38
N LEU A 855 3.02 17.53 12.82
CA LEU A 855 2.19 16.69 11.97
C LEU A 855 2.53 15.21 12.14
N ASP A 856 1.82 14.36 11.40
CA ASP A 856 1.98 12.91 11.37
C ASP A 856 2.04 12.29 12.77
N PRO A 857 1.03 12.51 13.64
CA PRO A 857 1.05 11.97 15.00
C PRO A 857 0.94 10.44 14.97
N PHE A 858 1.92 9.76 15.57
CA PHE A 858 1.87 8.33 15.78
C PHE A 858 1.34 8.02 17.19
N PHE A 859 0.03 7.82 17.27
CA PHE A 859 -0.70 7.34 18.44
C PHE A 859 -0.56 5.81 18.49
N LYS A 860 0.43 5.35 19.24
CA LYS A 860 0.89 3.96 19.33
C LYS A 860 -0.07 3.11 20.19
N PRO A 861 -0.10 1.79 19.98
CA PRO A 861 -0.73 0.87 20.92
C PRO A 861 0.08 0.73 22.22
N ASP A 862 -0.54 0.15 23.26
CA ASP A 862 0.20 -0.38 24.40
C ASP A 862 1.11 -1.56 23.95
N TRP A 863 1.90 -2.13 24.86
CA TRP A 863 2.97 -3.07 24.53
C TRP A 863 2.51 -4.26 23.66
N ALA A 864 3.09 -4.36 22.46
CA ALA A 864 2.77 -5.34 21.42
C ALA A 864 4.09 -5.94 20.86
N PRO A 865 4.60 -7.02 21.46
CA PRO A 865 5.92 -7.57 21.10
C PRO A 865 5.98 -8.10 19.66
N ASP A 866 4.86 -8.56 19.10
CA ASP A 866 4.83 -9.04 17.72
C ASP A 866 4.87 -7.89 16.72
N LEU A 867 4.29 -6.73 17.08
CA LEU A 867 4.45 -5.51 16.29
C LEU A 867 5.90 -5.00 16.34
N LEU A 868 6.56 -5.10 17.50
CA LEU A 868 7.98 -4.75 17.64
C LEU A 868 8.91 -5.61 16.75
N ASN A 869 8.50 -6.83 16.42
CA ASN A 869 9.24 -7.68 15.48
C ASN A 869 8.99 -7.29 14.00
N CYS A 870 7.98 -6.44 13.73
CA CYS A 870 7.68 -5.91 12.40
C CYS A 870 8.33 -4.54 12.17
N LEU A 871 8.14 -3.61 13.11
CA LEU A 871 8.75 -2.27 13.08
C LEU A 871 9.12 -1.80 14.49
N ASN A 872 10.09 -0.89 14.62
CA ASN A 872 10.48 -0.30 15.90
C ASN A 872 9.48 0.76 16.41
N TYR A 873 8.22 0.39 16.61
CA TYR A 873 7.15 1.36 16.90
C TYR A 873 7.30 2.08 18.25
N VAL A 874 8.08 1.54 19.19
CA VAL A 874 8.30 2.11 20.53
C VAL A 874 9.41 3.17 20.58
N THR A 875 9.99 3.51 19.42
CA THR A 875 11.16 4.37 19.32
C THR A 875 10.92 5.83 19.77
N HIS A 876 12.01 6.58 19.64
CA HIS A 876 12.31 7.93 20.05
C HIS A 876 12.33 8.11 21.56
N PHE A 877 11.23 8.52 22.20
CA PHE A 877 11.26 8.77 23.64
C PHE A 877 11.08 7.51 24.48
N SER A 878 12.17 6.75 24.54
CA SER A 878 12.33 5.55 25.34
C SER A 878 13.10 5.87 26.62
N VAL A 879 12.50 5.53 27.77
CA VAL A 879 13.08 5.72 29.11
C VAL A 879 13.28 4.37 29.79
N TYR A 880 14.53 4.02 30.04
CA TYR A 880 14.95 2.76 30.62
C TYR A 880 15.43 2.94 32.05
N ARG A 881 15.19 1.98 32.93
CA ARG A 881 15.88 1.90 34.21
C ARG A 881 17.35 1.62 33.96
N LYS A 882 18.25 2.42 34.53
CA LYS A 882 19.69 2.30 34.25
C LYS A 882 20.24 0.91 34.54
N SER A 883 19.77 0.26 35.60
CA SER A 883 20.22 -1.10 35.95
C SER A 883 19.94 -2.14 34.86
N ILE A 884 18.89 -1.96 34.05
CA ILE A 884 18.62 -2.87 32.92
C ILE A 884 19.54 -2.58 31.74
N LEU A 885 19.88 -1.31 31.50
CA LEU A 885 20.84 -0.91 30.47
C LEU A 885 22.24 -1.44 30.79
N ASP A 886 22.64 -1.34 32.06
CA ASP A 886 23.90 -1.87 32.56
C ASP A 886 23.96 -3.41 32.39
N ASP A 887 22.85 -4.12 32.65
CA ASP A 887 22.75 -5.58 32.48
C ASP A 887 22.85 -6.04 31.01
N VAL A 888 22.21 -5.31 30.09
CA VAL A 888 22.27 -5.64 28.65
C VAL A 888 23.52 -5.09 27.94
N GLY A 889 24.33 -4.28 28.61
CA GLY A 889 25.60 -3.75 28.10
C GLY A 889 25.49 -2.52 27.19
N GLY A 890 24.44 -1.71 27.34
CA GLY A 890 24.28 -0.46 26.58
C GLY A 890 24.09 -0.66 25.06
N PHE A 891 24.55 0.30 24.26
CA PHE A 891 24.44 0.27 22.79
C PHE A 891 25.56 -0.58 22.18
N ARG A 892 25.27 -1.36 21.13
CA ARG A 892 26.27 -2.19 20.45
C ARG A 892 26.75 -1.51 19.16
N ILE A 893 28.06 -1.42 18.99
CA ILE A 893 28.68 -0.96 17.74
C ILE A 893 28.39 -1.97 16.61
N GLY A 894 28.15 -1.47 15.41
CA GLY A 894 27.78 -2.29 14.24
C GLY A 894 26.26 -2.48 14.07
N PHE A 895 25.47 -1.62 14.72
CA PHE A 895 24.01 -1.50 14.61
C PHE A 895 23.59 -0.07 14.29
N GLU A 896 24.50 0.76 13.80
CA GLU A 896 24.22 2.16 13.46
C GLU A 896 23.03 2.24 12.49
N GLY A 897 22.08 3.13 12.77
CA GLY A 897 20.79 3.24 12.07
C GLY A 897 19.67 2.36 12.63
N SER A 898 19.97 1.44 13.55
CA SER A 898 18.97 0.61 14.27
C SER A 898 19.44 0.24 15.69
N GLN A 899 20.34 1.04 16.26
CA GLN A 899 20.96 0.81 17.57
C GLN A 899 19.95 0.88 18.72
N ASP A 900 18.92 1.70 18.55
CA ASP A 900 17.77 1.82 19.43
C ASP A 900 16.92 0.54 19.41
N TRP A 901 16.65 -0.01 18.23
CA TRP A 901 15.88 -1.25 18.09
C TRP A 901 16.63 -2.45 18.66
N ASP A 902 17.94 -2.57 18.40
CA ASP A 902 18.79 -3.59 19.03
C ASP A 902 18.73 -3.52 20.56
N LEU A 903 18.85 -2.30 21.11
CA LEU A 903 18.77 -2.08 22.54
C LEU A 903 17.40 -2.50 23.10
N THR A 904 16.32 -2.03 22.48
CA THR A 904 14.94 -2.38 22.86
C THR A 904 14.71 -3.89 22.85
N LEU A 905 15.16 -4.60 21.82
CA LEU A 905 15.02 -6.05 21.72
C LEU A 905 15.74 -6.77 22.87
N ARG A 906 16.96 -6.35 23.22
CA ARG A 906 17.71 -6.93 24.36
C ARG A 906 17.10 -6.57 25.72
N VAL A 907 16.59 -5.35 25.89
CA VAL A 907 15.91 -4.94 27.14
C VAL A 907 14.65 -5.76 27.37
N THR A 908 13.85 -5.95 26.33
CA THR A 908 12.55 -6.66 26.41
C THR A 908 12.70 -8.17 26.61
N GLU A 909 13.88 -8.72 26.32
CA GLU A 909 14.28 -10.08 26.72
C GLU A 909 14.55 -10.23 28.22
N ARG A 910 14.82 -9.12 28.93
CA ARG A 910 15.12 -9.11 30.38
C ARG A 910 13.93 -8.73 31.25
N THR A 911 12.92 -8.07 30.70
CA THR A 911 11.79 -7.56 31.47
C THR A 911 10.46 -7.59 30.71
N GLN A 912 9.38 -7.75 31.47
CA GLN A 912 7.99 -7.53 31.02
C GLN A 912 7.37 -6.32 31.74
N ARG A 913 8.15 -5.58 32.54
CA ARG A 913 7.69 -4.40 33.30
C ARG A 913 7.78 -3.15 32.42
N ILE A 914 7.01 -3.20 31.33
CA ILE A 914 6.99 -2.19 30.26
C ILE A 914 5.67 -1.40 30.34
N ALA A 915 5.71 -0.10 30.07
CA ALA A 915 4.51 0.71 30.01
C ALA A 915 4.57 1.76 28.90
N HIS A 916 3.38 2.09 28.40
CA HIS A 916 3.17 3.10 27.38
C HIS A 916 2.54 4.35 28.01
N ILE A 917 3.04 5.53 27.64
CA ILE A 917 2.36 6.80 27.87
C ILE A 917 1.72 7.25 26.55
N ALA A 918 0.40 7.09 26.45
CA ALA A 918 -0.39 7.51 25.29
C ALA A 918 -0.53 9.04 25.20
N ARG A 919 0.59 9.74 25.02
CA ARG A 919 0.71 11.18 24.78
C ARG A 919 1.92 11.42 23.87
N PRO A 920 1.82 12.28 22.84
CA PRO A 920 2.96 12.62 22.00
C PRO A 920 3.91 13.49 22.82
N LEU A 921 4.93 12.86 23.42
CA LEU A 921 5.88 13.53 24.31
C LEU A 921 7.20 13.90 23.61
N TYR A 922 7.38 13.42 22.37
CA TYR A 922 8.53 13.60 21.51
C TYR A 922 8.11 14.16 20.16
N SER A 923 8.88 15.10 19.64
CA SER A 923 8.68 15.68 18.31
C SER A 923 9.92 15.47 17.45
N TRP A 924 9.81 14.58 16.48
CA TRP A 924 10.88 14.18 15.57
C TRP A 924 11.02 15.16 14.40
N ARG A 925 12.15 15.86 14.31
CA ARG A 925 12.40 16.89 13.31
C ARG A 925 12.70 16.29 11.94
N LYS A 926 11.99 16.76 10.92
CA LYS A 926 12.22 16.39 9.51
C LYS A 926 13.37 17.20 8.93
N VAL A 927 14.62 16.74 9.11
CA VAL A 927 15.82 17.40 8.55
C VAL A 927 16.28 16.73 7.24
N PRO A 928 16.68 17.49 6.19
CA PRO A 928 17.25 16.93 4.97
C PRO A 928 18.50 16.09 5.28
N GLY A 929 18.53 14.82 4.87
CA GLY A 929 19.63 13.89 5.21
C GLY A 929 19.29 12.88 6.33
N SER A 930 18.33 13.18 7.21
CA SER A 930 17.87 12.24 8.25
C SER A 930 17.17 11.01 7.66
N ALA A 931 17.04 9.94 8.45
CA ALA A 931 16.17 8.80 8.13
C ALA A 931 14.72 9.24 7.81
N ALA A 932 14.28 10.39 8.35
CA ALA A 932 13.01 11.02 8.06
C ALA A 932 12.90 11.62 6.64
N ALA A 933 14.02 11.92 5.95
CA ALA A 933 14.03 12.73 4.73
C ALA A 933 14.98 12.29 3.59
N SER A 934 15.90 11.33 3.76
CA SER A 934 16.90 10.99 2.70
C SER A 934 17.00 9.50 2.38
N ASP A 935 17.21 9.16 1.10
CA ASP A 935 17.20 7.78 0.60
C ASP A 935 18.49 6.96 0.85
N ARG A 936 19.64 7.61 1.09
CA ARG A 936 20.94 6.94 1.35
C ARG A 936 21.14 6.47 2.78
N ALA A 937 20.55 7.16 3.76
CA ALA A 937 20.62 6.75 5.17
C ALA A 937 19.86 5.42 5.45
N LYS A 938 19.09 4.95 4.48
CA LYS A 938 18.08 3.90 4.62
C LYS A 938 18.58 2.49 4.25
N ASP A 939 19.75 2.34 3.60
CA ASP A 939 20.29 1.01 3.21
C ASP A 939 21.01 0.32 4.36
N TYR A 940 21.96 1.00 5.01
CA TYR A 940 22.71 0.43 6.14
C TYR A 940 21.81 0.20 7.37
N ALA A 941 20.83 1.09 7.60
CA ALA A 941 19.85 0.94 8.67
C ALA A 941 18.98 -0.32 8.46
N SER A 942 18.61 -0.65 7.22
CA SER A 942 17.87 -1.88 6.92
C SER A 942 18.68 -3.14 7.24
N VAL A 943 19.96 -3.15 6.85
CA VAL A 943 20.89 -4.25 7.18
C VAL A 943 21.05 -4.39 8.69
N ALA A 944 21.22 -3.29 9.42
CA ALA A 944 21.34 -3.27 10.88
C ALA A 944 20.05 -3.76 11.57
N ALA A 945 18.87 -3.36 11.09
CA ALA A 945 17.58 -3.82 11.62
C ALA A 945 17.38 -5.32 11.44
N LYS A 946 17.63 -5.88 10.24
CA LYS A 946 17.55 -7.33 9.99
C LYS A 946 18.52 -8.10 10.89
N LYS A 947 19.73 -7.58 11.07
CA LYS A 947 20.73 -8.15 11.98
C LYS A 947 20.23 -8.11 13.43
N ALA A 948 19.66 -7.00 13.89
CA ALA A 948 19.13 -6.86 15.25
C ALA A 948 18.00 -7.86 15.53
N LEU A 949 17.06 -7.99 14.60
CA LEU A 949 15.97 -8.96 14.67
C LEU A 949 16.48 -10.41 14.63
N SER A 950 17.38 -10.73 13.71
CA SER A 950 17.94 -12.10 13.57
C SER A 950 18.70 -12.51 14.84
N GLU A 951 19.57 -11.65 15.35
CA GLU A 951 20.28 -11.94 16.60
C GLU A 951 19.34 -11.99 17.81
N ALA A 952 18.24 -11.23 17.84
CA ALA A 952 17.23 -11.35 18.88
C ALA A 952 16.50 -12.70 18.85
N LEU A 953 16.16 -13.18 17.65
CA LEU A 953 15.57 -14.51 17.47
C LEU A 953 16.53 -15.62 17.92
N ASP A 954 17.82 -15.50 17.57
CA ASP A 954 18.86 -16.43 18.00
C ASP A 954 19.01 -16.47 19.54
N ARG A 955 19.07 -15.30 20.19
CA ARG A 955 19.16 -15.21 21.66
C ARG A 955 17.93 -15.81 22.36
N ARG A 956 16.76 -15.68 21.75
CA ARG A 956 15.50 -16.28 22.25
C ARG A 956 15.39 -17.77 21.92
N GLY A 957 16.31 -18.32 21.13
CA GLY A 957 16.27 -19.72 20.68
C GLY A 957 15.13 -20.00 19.70
N LEU A 958 14.66 -18.98 18.99
CA LEU A 958 13.55 -19.07 18.05
C LEU A 958 14.08 -19.28 16.65
N LYS A 959 13.67 -20.37 16.01
CA LYS A 959 14.00 -20.65 14.61
C LYS A 959 13.08 -19.84 13.70
N ALA A 960 13.62 -18.82 13.06
CA ALA A 960 12.87 -17.97 12.15
C ALA A 960 13.82 -17.28 11.15
N THR A 961 13.24 -16.84 10.04
CA THR A 961 13.93 -16.01 9.04
C THR A 961 13.30 -14.63 9.03
N VAL A 962 14.14 -13.59 9.03
CA VAL A 962 13.70 -12.19 8.88
C VAL A 962 13.67 -11.83 7.40
N LEU A 963 12.49 -11.50 6.90
CA LEU A 963 12.24 -11.07 5.52
C LEU A 963 11.86 -9.59 5.50
N ASP A 964 12.04 -8.94 4.36
CA ASP A 964 11.50 -7.59 4.14
C ASP A 964 9.97 -7.60 4.18
N GLY A 965 9.39 -6.55 4.75
CA GLY A 965 7.97 -6.23 4.64
C GLY A 965 7.66 -5.43 3.37
N PRO A 966 6.38 -5.09 3.15
CA PRO A 966 5.94 -4.34 1.96
C PRO A 966 6.44 -2.89 1.94
N TYR A 967 6.84 -2.35 3.10
CA TYR A 967 7.38 -1.01 3.25
C TYR A 967 8.78 -1.07 3.85
N ARG A 968 9.62 -0.09 3.48
CA ARG A 968 10.97 0.03 4.04
C ARG A 968 10.91 0.30 5.54
N GLY A 969 11.73 -0.41 6.33
CA GLY A 969 11.70 -0.35 7.80
C GLY A 969 10.67 -1.28 8.45
N TYR A 970 9.92 -2.04 7.66
CA TYR A 970 8.98 -3.07 8.11
C TYR A 970 9.53 -4.45 7.72
N TYR A 971 9.33 -5.46 8.58
CA TYR A 971 9.87 -6.80 8.39
C TYR A 971 8.84 -7.88 8.72
N ARG A 972 9.01 -9.05 8.11
CA ARG A 972 8.31 -10.27 8.50
C ARG A 972 9.27 -11.20 9.21
N VAL A 973 8.97 -11.55 10.45
CA VAL A 973 9.57 -12.72 11.10
C VAL A 973 8.76 -13.95 10.70
N LYS A 974 9.38 -14.81 9.88
CA LYS A 974 8.79 -16.08 9.42
C LYS A 974 9.32 -17.23 10.26
N TYR A 975 8.53 -17.73 11.20
CA TYR A 975 8.92 -18.83 12.09
C TYR A 975 8.97 -20.18 11.36
N GLU A 976 9.94 -21.02 11.70
CA GLU A 976 9.97 -22.41 11.24
C GLU A 976 8.83 -23.19 11.92
N ILE A 977 8.02 -23.90 11.15
CA ILE A 977 6.92 -24.70 11.68
C ILE A 977 7.50 -26.00 12.24
N SER A 978 7.19 -26.30 13.50
CA SER A 978 7.68 -27.50 14.17
C SER A 978 7.01 -28.77 13.66
N GLY A 979 7.71 -29.53 12.82
CA GLY A 979 7.20 -30.77 12.24
C GLY A 979 6.13 -30.52 11.17
N ALA A 980 5.09 -31.35 11.15
CA ALA A 980 3.94 -31.18 10.27
C ALA A 980 2.67 -31.50 11.06
N PRO A 981 2.26 -30.66 12.03
CA PRO A 981 1.08 -30.94 12.84
C PRO A 981 -0.18 -31.04 11.98
N LYS A 982 -1.05 -31.99 12.30
CA LYS A 982 -2.32 -32.12 11.59
C LYS A 982 -3.25 -30.96 11.99
N VAL A 983 -3.86 -30.30 11.00
CA VAL A 983 -4.83 -29.22 11.20
C VAL A 983 -6.22 -29.69 10.78
N THR A 984 -7.24 -29.55 11.63
CA THR A 984 -8.63 -29.80 11.24
C THR A 984 -9.32 -28.47 10.93
N ILE A 985 -9.88 -28.34 9.73
CA ILE A 985 -10.66 -27.16 9.32
C ILE A 985 -12.13 -27.48 9.54
N VAL A 986 -12.77 -26.78 10.47
CA VAL A 986 -14.18 -26.97 10.84
C VAL A 986 -15.04 -25.92 10.14
N ILE A 987 -15.98 -26.39 9.31
CA ILE A 987 -16.85 -25.55 8.48
C ILE A 987 -18.32 -25.84 8.82
N PRO A 988 -19.07 -24.90 9.41
CA PRO A 988 -20.50 -25.08 9.62
C PRO A 988 -21.27 -24.78 8.34
N THR A 989 -22.28 -25.58 8.02
CA THR A 989 -23.12 -25.34 6.85
C THR A 989 -24.57 -25.68 7.10
N ARG A 990 -25.44 -24.98 6.36
CA ARG A 990 -26.85 -25.32 6.19
C ARG A 990 -27.25 -24.87 4.80
N ASP A 991 -27.57 -25.83 3.94
CA ASP A 991 -27.95 -25.59 2.54
C ASP A 991 -26.86 -24.84 1.74
N HIS A 992 -27.17 -24.35 0.53
CA HIS A 992 -26.27 -23.57 -0.33
C HIS A 992 -24.98 -24.31 -0.78
N ALA A 993 -25.14 -25.51 -1.34
CA ALA A 993 -24.03 -26.33 -1.87
C ALA A 993 -23.01 -25.57 -2.74
N PRO A 994 -23.38 -24.66 -3.66
CA PRO A 994 -22.40 -23.94 -4.47
C PRO A 994 -21.42 -23.10 -3.65
N MET A 995 -21.89 -22.46 -2.58
CA MET A 995 -21.06 -21.62 -1.70
C MET A 995 -20.06 -22.50 -0.93
N LEU A 996 -20.57 -23.55 -0.28
CA LEU A 996 -19.76 -24.50 0.46
C LEU A 996 -18.72 -25.17 -0.43
N ARG A 997 -19.12 -25.59 -1.63
CA ARG A 997 -18.23 -26.19 -2.62
C ARG A 997 -17.12 -25.22 -3.00
N ARG A 998 -17.43 -23.96 -3.28
CA ARG A 998 -16.41 -22.95 -3.62
C ARG A 998 -15.40 -22.76 -2.49
N CYS A 999 -15.86 -22.74 -1.23
CA CYS A 999 -14.99 -22.67 -0.06
C CYS A 999 -14.04 -23.89 -0.01
N VAL A 1000 -14.59 -25.11 -0.02
CA VAL A 1000 -13.82 -26.36 0.00
C VAL A 1000 -12.84 -26.48 -1.16
N ASP A 1001 -13.29 -26.18 -2.37
CA ASP A 1001 -12.46 -26.28 -3.59
C ASP A 1001 -11.32 -25.26 -3.54
N SER A 1002 -11.55 -24.06 -3.00
CA SER A 1002 -10.48 -23.07 -2.82
C SER A 1002 -9.42 -23.54 -1.82
N ILE A 1003 -9.82 -24.20 -0.73
CA ILE A 1003 -8.89 -24.79 0.25
C ILE A 1003 -8.05 -25.87 -0.44
N ARG A 1004 -8.70 -26.81 -1.15
CA ARG A 1004 -8.03 -27.94 -1.78
C ARG A 1004 -7.08 -27.54 -2.91
N SER A 1005 -7.48 -26.57 -3.72
CA SER A 1005 -6.71 -26.17 -4.91
C SER A 1005 -5.59 -25.18 -4.61
N ARG A 1006 -5.67 -24.41 -3.52
CA ARG A 1006 -4.72 -23.32 -3.24
C ARG A 1006 -3.82 -23.57 -2.04
N SER A 1007 -4.24 -24.35 -1.04
CA SER A 1007 -3.44 -24.53 0.18
C SER A 1007 -2.16 -25.31 -0.12
N THR A 1008 -1.02 -24.78 0.31
CA THR A 1008 0.29 -25.44 0.18
C THR A 1008 0.59 -26.40 1.33
N TYR A 1009 -0.01 -26.17 2.50
CA TYR A 1009 0.11 -27.09 3.63
C TYR A 1009 -0.59 -28.41 3.34
N ALA A 1010 0.10 -29.53 3.49
CA ALA A 1010 -0.44 -30.83 3.09
C ALA A 1010 -1.19 -31.56 4.22
N ASN A 1011 -0.82 -31.34 5.50
CA ASN A 1011 -1.35 -32.14 6.60
C ASN A 1011 -2.59 -31.50 7.25
N TYR A 1012 -3.67 -31.36 6.48
CA TYR A 1012 -4.95 -30.91 6.99
C TYR A 1012 -6.07 -31.89 6.65
N GLU A 1013 -7.20 -31.75 7.34
CA GLU A 1013 -8.46 -32.36 6.96
C GLU A 1013 -9.59 -31.35 7.06
N ILE A 1014 -10.66 -31.56 6.28
CA ILE A 1014 -11.86 -30.73 6.33
C ILE A 1014 -12.97 -31.52 7.04
N MET A 1015 -13.59 -30.86 8.02
CA MET A 1015 -14.76 -31.34 8.74
C MET A 1015 -15.92 -30.38 8.53
N ILE A 1016 -17.02 -30.89 7.99
CA ILE A 1016 -18.26 -30.12 7.79
C ILE A 1016 -19.22 -30.44 8.93
N ILE A 1017 -19.75 -29.40 9.57
CA ILE A 1017 -20.87 -29.52 10.53
C ILE A 1017 -22.16 -29.20 9.81
N ASN A 1018 -22.99 -30.21 9.56
CA ASN A 1018 -24.24 -30.08 8.84
C ASN A 1018 -25.39 -29.75 9.80
N ASN A 1019 -25.89 -28.52 9.77
CA ASN A 1019 -27.05 -28.12 10.57
C ASN A 1019 -28.37 -28.28 9.82
N GLU A 1020 -28.82 -29.53 9.69
CA GLU A 1020 -30.11 -29.89 9.10
C GLU A 1020 -30.34 -29.32 7.70
N SER A 1021 -29.36 -29.45 6.80
CA SER A 1021 -29.56 -29.12 5.37
C SER A 1021 -30.74 -29.89 4.80
N ARG A 1022 -31.53 -29.25 3.94
CA ARG A 1022 -32.75 -29.77 3.32
C ARG A 1022 -32.72 -29.76 1.81
N GLU A 1023 -31.87 -28.93 1.21
CA GLU A 1023 -31.69 -28.86 -0.23
C GLU A 1023 -31.07 -30.15 -0.76
N ALA A 1024 -31.72 -30.74 -1.76
CA ALA A 1024 -31.28 -32.01 -2.36
C ALA A 1024 -29.85 -31.91 -2.95
N GLU A 1025 -29.45 -30.75 -3.44
CA GLU A 1025 -28.10 -30.51 -3.94
C GLU A 1025 -27.06 -30.54 -2.80
N THR A 1026 -27.36 -29.89 -1.68
CA THR A 1026 -26.48 -29.86 -0.50
C THR A 1026 -26.33 -31.25 0.11
N LEU A 1027 -27.44 -31.98 0.28
CA LEU A 1027 -27.40 -33.36 0.77
C LEU A 1027 -26.55 -34.26 -0.13
N ARG A 1028 -26.72 -34.17 -1.46
CA ARG A 1028 -25.91 -34.93 -2.41
C ARG A 1028 -24.43 -34.56 -2.33
N TYR A 1029 -24.11 -33.27 -2.20
CA TYR A 1029 -22.74 -32.83 -2.05
C TYR A 1029 -22.11 -33.42 -0.78
N LEU A 1030 -22.81 -33.37 0.36
CA LEU A 1030 -22.37 -33.94 1.63
C LEU A 1030 -22.20 -35.48 1.58
N GLU A 1031 -23.09 -36.20 0.89
CA GLU A 1031 -22.97 -37.65 0.67
C GLU A 1031 -21.72 -38.03 -0.10
N THR A 1032 -21.32 -37.20 -1.06
CA THR A 1032 -20.11 -37.41 -1.90
C THR A 1032 -18.87 -36.72 -1.37
N PHE A 1033 -18.95 -36.04 -0.23
CA PHE A 1033 -17.85 -35.22 0.29
C PHE A 1033 -16.71 -36.09 0.84
N GLU A 1034 -15.53 -35.94 0.26
CA GLU A 1034 -14.31 -36.60 0.74
C GLU A 1034 -13.76 -35.88 1.99
N GLY A 1035 -14.33 -36.19 3.16
CA GLY A 1035 -13.93 -35.65 4.45
C GLY A 1035 -14.89 -36.09 5.56
N ARG A 1036 -14.83 -35.43 6.72
CA ARG A 1036 -15.75 -35.73 7.82
C ARG A 1036 -16.99 -34.85 7.73
N VAL A 1037 -18.17 -35.45 7.83
CA VAL A 1037 -19.44 -34.73 7.99
C VAL A 1037 -20.04 -35.13 9.33
N ILE A 1038 -20.39 -34.15 10.17
CA ILE A 1038 -21.05 -34.39 11.46
C ILE A 1038 -22.39 -33.66 11.44
N ASP A 1039 -23.46 -34.39 11.70
CA ASP A 1039 -24.79 -33.81 11.79
C ASP A 1039 -25.00 -33.10 13.14
N TYR A 1040 -25.59 -31.91 13.07
CA TYR A 1040 -26.05 -31.12 14.22
C TYR A 1040 -27.57 -30.91 14.10
N PRO A 1041 -28.40 -31.87 14.59
CA PRO A 1041 -29.85 -31.88 14.46
C PRO A 1041 -30.54 -31.03 15.53
N HIS A 1042 -30.09 -29.78 15.65
CA HIS A 1042 -30.55 -28.84 16.67
C HIS A 1042 -30.79 -27.46 16.06
N GLN A 1043 -31.42 -26.58 16.84
CA GLN A 1043 -31.60 -25.20 16.44
C GLN A 1043 -30.24 -24.55 16.16
N PHE A 1044 -30.16 -23.75 15.08
CA PHE A 1044 -28.96 -23.07 14.65
C PHE A 1044 -28.24 -22.36 15.82
N ASN A 1045 -27.00 -22.74 16.09
CA ASN A 1045 -26.13 -22.14 17.09
C ASN A 1045 -24.69 -22.26 16.58
N TYR A 1046 -24.07 -21.15 16.18
CA TYR A 1046 -22.73 -21.16 15.61
C TYR A 1046 -21.71 -21.69 16.63
N SER A 1047 -21.75 -21.16 17.86
CA SER A 1047 -20.88 -21.54 18.95
C SER A 1047 -20.95 -23.04 19.26
N ALA A 1048 -22.16 -23.59 19.38
CA ALA A 1048 -22.32 -25.03 19.66
C ALA A 1048 -21.82 -25.91 18.51
N GLN A 1049 -22.00 -25.49 17.26
CA GLN A 1049 -21.46 -26.21 16.09
C GLN A 1049 -19.94 -26.20 16.07
N MET A 1050 -19.31 -25.05 16.37
CA MET A 1050 -17.85 -24.96 16.46
C MET A 1050 -17.31 -25.76 17.65
N ASN A 1051 -17.94 -25.68 18.83
CA ASN A 1051 -17.57 -26.48 20.00
C ASN A 1051 -17.62 -27.99 19.66
N LEU A 1052 -18.69 -28.45 19.00
CA LEU A 1052 -18.81 -29.84 18.54
C LEU A 1052 -17.69 -30.22 17.58
N GLY A 1053 -17.39 -29.35 16.61
CA GLY A 1053 -16.33 -29.60 15.63
C GLY A 1053 -14.94 -29.64 16.25
N VAL A 1054 -14.62 -28.71 17.14
CA VAL A 1054 -13.34 -28.69 17.88
C VAL A 1054 -13.20 -29.93 18.76
N GLN A 1055 -14.26 -30.30 19.49
CA GLN A 1055 -14.27 -31.52 20.31
C GLN A 1055 -14.09 -32.79 19.47
N ALA A 1056 -14.66 -32.83 18.27
CA ALA A 1056 -14.54 -33.96 17.35
C ALA A 1056 -13.24 -33.97 16.55
N ALA A 1057 -12.50 -32.85 16.47
CA ALA A 1057 -11.32 -32.71 15.63
C ALA A 1057 -10.24 -33.73 15.99
N GLY A 1058 -9.89 -33.83 17.26
CA GLY A 1058 -8.84 -34.75 17.75
C GLY A 1058 -7.43 -34.36 17.33
N THR A 1059 -7.21 -33.11 16.93
CA THR A 1059 -5.91 -32.53 16.54
C THR A 1059 -5.49 -31.44 17.51
N ASP A 1060 -4.20 -31.07 17.49
CA ASP A 1060 -3.66 -29.98 18.34
C ASP A 1060 -4.08 -28.58 17.85
N TYR A 1061 -4.36 -28.46 16.55
CA TYR A 1061 -4.75 -27.22 15.89
C TYR A 1061 -6.04 -27.40 15.11
N VAL A 1062 -6.93 -26.43 15.26
CA VAL A 1062 -8.22 -26.37 14.57
C VAL A 1062 -8.38 -24.99 13.94
N ILE A 1063 -8.85 -24.94 12.70
CA ILE A 1063 -9.25 -23.71 12.04
C ILE A 1063 -10.77 -23.64 12.06
N LEU A 1064 -11.32 -22.60 12.67
CA LEU A 1064 -12.73 -22.23 12.55
C LEU A 1064 -12.88 -21.43 11.26
N LEU A 1065 -13.76 -21.86 10.36
CA LEU A 1065 -13.90 -21.26 9.04
C LEU A 1065 -15.37 -21.17 8.63
N ASN A 1066 -15.80 -19.99 8.18
CA ASN A 1066 -17.13 -19.84 7.59
C ASN A 1066 -17.20 -20.46 6.18
N ASN A 1067 -18.37 -20.99 5.82
CA ASN A 1067 -18.59 -21.68 4.55
C ASN A 1067 -18.67 -20.74 3.32
N ASP A 1068 -18.65 -19.43 3.52
CA ASP A 1068 -18.70 -18.38 2.50
C ASP A 1068 -17.34 -17.66 2.31
N THR A 1069 -16.25 -18.34 2.64
CA THR A 1069 -14.87 -17.88 2.45
C THR A 1069 -14.21 -18.48 1.21
N VAL A 1070 -13.20 -17.79 0.68
CA VAL A 1070 -12.37 -18.24 -0.44
C VAL A 1070 -10.90 -17.93 -0.15
N VAL A 1071 -10.02 -18.93 -0.22
CA VAL A 1071 -8.57 -18.77 0.03
C VAL A 1071 -7.93 -17.88 -1.05
N ILE A 1072 -7.15 -16.88 -0.63
CA ILE A 1072 -6.35 -16.02 -1.53
C ILE A 1072 -4.88 -16.44 -1.48
N SER A 1073 -4.25 -16.41 -0.30
CA SER A 1073 -2.82 -16.74 -0.14
C SER A 1073 -2.59 -18.25 -0.02
N PRO A 1074 -1.75 -18.88 -0.86
CA PRO A 1074 -1.50 -20.32 -0.82
C PRO A 1074 -0.91 -20.85 0.49
N ASP A 1075 -0.08 -20.07 1.19
CA ASP A 1075 0.60 -20.41 2.44
C ASP A 1075 -0.16 -19.96 3.70
N TRP A 1076 -1.49 -19.78 3.61
CA TRP A 1076 -2.30 -19.23 4.70
C TRP A 1076 -2.29 -20.09 5.98
N ILE A 1077 -2.27 -21.42 5.86
CA ILE A 1077 -2.23 -22.33 7.02
C ILE A 1077 -0.86 -22.24 7.69
N GLU A 1078 0.20 -22.22 6.90
CA GLU A 1078 1.57 -22.01 7.37
C GLU A 1078 1.70 -20.69 8.12
N ALA A 1079 1.24 -19.59 7.51
CA ALA A 1079 1.27 -18.26 8.11
C ALA A 1079 0.55 -18.19 9.46
N MET A 1080 -0.52 -18.97 9.64
CA MET A 1080 -1.19 -19.09 10.94
C MET A 1080 -0.43 -19.99 11.91
N LEU A 1081 0.13 -21.11 11.44
CA LEU A 1081 0.90 -22.06 12.27
C LEU A 1081 2.22 -21.46 12.78
N GLU A 1082 2.85 -20.56 12.02
CA GLU A 1082 4.05 -19.80 12.42
C GLU A 1082 3.91 -19.27 13.86
N TYR A 1083 2.76 -18.65 14.15
CA TYR A 1083 2.43 -18.07 15.45
C TYR A 1083 1.62 -19.02 16.32
N GLY A 1084 0.68 -19.79 15.75
CA GLY A 1084 -0.21 -20.68 16.49
C GLY A 1084 0.53 -21.78 17.26
N GLN A 1085 1.72 -22.18 16.81
CA GLN A 1085 2.54 -23.15 17.53
C GLN A 1085 3.06 -22.65 18.88
N ARG A 1086 3.18 -21.33 19.06
CA ARG A 1086 3.72 -20.72 20.27
C ARG A 1086 2.88 -21.09 21.50
N PRO A 1087 3.51 -21.44 22.64
CA PRO A 1087 2.77 -21.79 23.86
C PRO A 1087 1.90 -20.67 24.44
N ASP A 1088 2.28 -19.41 24.22
CA ASP A 1088 1.60 -18.21 24.71
C ASP A 1088 0.47 -17.72 23.77
N VAL A 1089 0.35 -18.27 22.56
CA VAL A 1089 -0.69 -17.86 21.59
C VAL A 1089 -1.90 -18.78 21.68
N GLY A 1090 -3.08 -18.19 21.87
CA GLY A 1090 -4.35 -18.90 21.92
C GLY A 1090 -5.10 -18.95 20.58
N ALA A 1091 -5.00 -17.87 19.79
CA ALA A 1091 -5.67 -17.74 18.50
C ALA A 1091 -4.87 -16.89 17.50
N VAL A 1092 -5.00 -17.22 16.21
CA VAL A 1092 -4.42 -16.47 15.08
C VAL A 1092 -5.49 -16.20 14.02
N GLY A 1093 -5.67 -14.94 13.64
CA GLY A 1093 -6.67 -14.51 12.66
C GLY A 1093 -6.07 -14.11 11.31
N ALA A 1094 -6.84 -14.37 10.25
CA ALA A 1094 -6.52 -13.96 8.88
C ALA A 1094 -6.78 -12.47 8.62
N ARG A 1095 -6.19 -11.96 7.54
CA ARG A 1095 -6.71 -10.77 6.85
C ARG A 1095 -7.84 -11.17 5.92
N LEU A 1096 -8.99 -10.49 6.06
CA LEU A 1096 -10.15 -10.77 5.22
C LEU A 1096 -10.46 -9.59 4.31
N PHE A 1097 -10.88 -9.92 3.09
CA PHE A 1097 -11.33 -8.96 2.10
C PHE A 1097 -12.80 -9.21 1.76
N PHE A 1098 -13.50 -8.13 1.43
CA PHE A 1098 -14.76 -8.23 0.71
C PHE A 1098 -14.51 -8.77 -0.72
N PRO A 1099 -15.53 -9.33 -1.38
CA PRO A 1099 -15.38 -9.83 -2.76
C PRO A 1099 -14.96 -8.77 -3.79
N ASP A 1100 -15.15 -7.49 -3.48
CA ASP A 1100 -14.74 -6.34 -4.30
C ASP A 1100 -13.28 -5.90 -4.07
N GLY A 1101 -12.54 -6.63 -3.21
CA GLY A 1101 -11.14 -6.36 -2.90
C GLY A 1101 -10.90 -5.37 -1.76
N ARG A 1102 -11.96 -4.74 -1.21
CA ARG A 1102 -11.80 -3.88 -0.03
C ARG A 1102 -11.45 -4.70 1.20
N VAL A 1103 -10.65 -4.12 2.10
CA VAL A 1103 -10.32 -4.72 3.39
C VAL A 1103 -11.60 -4.83 4.24
N GLN A 1104 -11.81 -6.01 4.82
CA GLN A 1104 -12.91 -6.27 5.74
C GLN A 1104 -12.43 -6.42 7.18
N HIS A 1105 -11.30 -7.13 7.39
CA HIS A 1105 -10.84 -7.47 8.73
C HIS A 1105 -9.32 -7.42 8.84
N GLU A 1106 -8.85 -6.60 9.79
CA GLU A 1106 -7.46 -6.56 10.24
C GLU A 1106 -7.39 -6.56 11.77
N GLY A 1107 -8.21 -7.42 12.41
CA GLY A 1107 -8.48 -7.38 13.84
C GLY A 1107 -9.85 -6.77 14.16
N VAL A 1108 -10.23 -6.82 15.44
CA VAL A 1108 -11.50 -6.32 15.97
C VAL A 1108 -11.22 -5.26 17.03
N LEU A 1109 -11.87 -4.11 16.91
CA LEU A 1109 -11.90 -3.05 17.92
C LEU A 1109 -13.03 -3.28 18.92
N ILE A 1110 -12.71 -3.24 20.21
CA ILE A 1110 -13.68 -3.36 21.31
C ILE A 1110 -14.09 -1.98 21.84
N GLY A 1111 -15.38 -1.78 22.08
CA GLY A 1111 -15.97 -0.58 22.68
C GLY A 1111 -16.80 0.28 21.72
N CYS A 1112 -16.78 0.02 20.42
CA CYS A 1112 -17.55 0.76 19.41
C CYS A 1112 -19.06 0.46 19.48
N GLY A 1113 -19.91 1.26 18.84
CA GLY A 1113 -21.36 1.00 18.75
C GLY A 1113 -22.08 0.99 20.11
N GLY A 1114 -21.56 1.74 21.09
CA GLY A 1114 -22.06 1.77 22.47
C GLY A 1114 -21.66 0.53 23.30
N GLY A 1115 -20.39 0.14 23.25
CA GLY A 1115 -19.83 -0.96 24.06
C GLY A 1115 -19.86 -2.34 23.40
N LEU A 1116 -20.02 -2.40 22.07
CA LEU A 1116 -19.91 -3.60 21.25
C LEU A 1116 -18.50 -3.74 20.67
N ALA A 1117 -18.35 -4.53 19.60
CA ALA A 1117 -17.11 -4.73 18.88
C ALA A 1117 -17.36 -4.65 17.37
N GLY A 1118 -16.33 -4.28 16.60
CA GLY A 1118 -16.42 -4.11 15.16
C GLY A 1118 -15.08 -4.38 14.47
N HIS A 1119 -15.13 -4.82 13.21
CA HIS A 1119 -13.92 -5.06 12.42
C HIS A 1119 -13.17 -3.75 12.20
N LEU A 1120 -11.83 -3.84 12.24
CA LEU A 1120 -10.94 -2.72 12.00
C LEU A 1120 -10.35 -2.82 10.59
N ASP A 1121 -10.44 -1.73 9.84
CA ASP A 1121 -9.65 -1.45 8.65
C ASP A 1121 -8.69 -0.31 9.01
N HIS A 1122 -7.38 -0.56 8.95
CA HIS A 1122 -6.40 0.46 9.33
C HIS A 1122 -6.29 1.59 8.31
N GLY A 1123 -6.84 1.43 7.10
CA GLY A 1123 -6.86 2.48 6.08
C GLY A 1123 -5.47 3.04 5.74
N GLY A 1124 -4.43 2.23 5.94
CA GLY A 1124 -3.03 2.64 5.76
C GLY A 1124 -2.38 3.35 6.97
N TYR A 1125 -3.05 3.50 8.12
CA TYR A 1125 -2.50 4.15 9.33
C TYR A 1125 -1.17 3.50 9.73
N PHE A 1126 -0.06 4.22 9.46
CA PHE A 1126 1.32 3.78 9.66
C PHE A 1126 1.61 2.35 9.16
N GLY A 1127 0.94 1.93 8.07
CA GLY A 1127 1.12 0.58 7.51
C GLY A 1127 0.76 -0.57 8.46
N LEU A 1128 0.08 -0.29 9.59
CA LEU A 1128 -0.13 -1.29 10.64
C LEU A 1128 -0.86 -2.52 10.11
N GLY A 1129 -1.83 -2.35 9.21
CA GLY A 1129 -2.57 -3.43 8.54
C GLY A 1129 -1.68 -4.50 7.88
N GLU A 1130 -0.45 -4.14 7.49
CA GLU A 1130 0.55 -4.99 6.86
C GLU A 1130 1.53 -5.66 7.84
N CYS A 1131 1.40 -5.43 9.14
CA CYS A 1131 2.20 -6.06 10.18
C CYS A 1131 1.47 -7.18 10.90
N VAL A 1132 2.22 -8.23 11.24
CA VAL A 1132 1.82 -9.17 12.29
C VAL A 1132 1.78 -8.39 13.61
N ARG A 1133 0.67 -8.50 14.35
CA ARG A 1133 0.50 -7.77 15.62
C ARG A 1133 -0.40 -8.50 16.59
N ASN A 1134 -0.19 -8.20 17.87
CA ASN A 1134 -1.11 -8.55 18.93
C ASN A 1134 -2.40 -7.73 18.76
N VAL A 1135 -3.55 -8.39 18.91
CA VAL A 1135 -4.88 -7.77 18.84
C VAL A 1135 -5.77 -8.28 19.97
N SER A 1136 -6.86 -7.58 20.29
CA SER A 1136 -7.77 -8.02 21.34
C SER A 1136 -8.63 -9.20 20.90
N ALA A 1137 -9.04 -9.20 19.63
CA ALA A 1137 -9.82 -10.26 19.04
C ALA A 1137 -9.64 -10.31 17.53
N VAL A 1138 -9.89 -11.50 16.98
CA VAL A 1138 -10.02 -11.77 15.54
C VAL A 1138 -11.32 -12.51 15.30
N THR A 1139 -11.80 -12.55 14.06
CA THR A 1139 -13.08 -13.20 13.76
C THR A 1139 -12.94 -14.69 13.48
N ALA A 1140 -13.94 -15.48 13.87
CA ALA A 1140 -14.03 -16.90 13.51
C ALA A 1140 -14.49 -17.14 12.06
N ALA A 1141 -14.64 -16.08 11.25
CA ALA A 1141 -14.75 -16.25 9.80
C ALA A 1141 -13.52 -16.97 9.23
N CYS A 1142 -12.32 -16.73 9.79
CA CYS A 1142 -11.15 -17.57 9.62
C CYS A 1142 -10.19 -17.38 10.82
N MET A 1143 -10.16 -18.35 11.73
CA MET A 1143 -9.35 -18.31 12.95
C MET A 1143 -8.71 -19.66 13.22
N LEU A 1144 -7.38 -19.70 13.34
CA LEU A 1144 -6.66 -20.85 13.86
C LEU A 1144 -6.61 -20.78 15.39
N VAL A 1145 -6.98 -21.88 16.05
CA VAL A 1145 -6.94 -22.03 17.51
C VAL A 1145 -6.14 -23.27 17.90
N LYS A 1146 -5.48 -23.19 19.06
CA LYS A 1146 -4.87 -24.35 19.71
C LYS A 1146 -5.93 -25.05 20.54
N THR A 1147 -6.14 -26.35 20.33
CA THR A 1147 -7.23 -27.11 21.00
C THR A 1147 -7.16 -26.98 22.52
N LYS A 1148 -5.96 -27.08 23.09
CA LYS A 1148 -5.76 -26.87 24.53
C LYS A 1148 -6.19 -25.48 25.01
N ALA A 1149 -5.82 -24.42 24.29
CA ALA A 1149 -6.20 -23.06 24.67
C ALA A 1149 -7.71 -22.86 24.55
N TYR A 1150 -8.34 -23.49 23.56
CA TYR A 1150 -9.79 -23.52 23.40
C TYR A 1150 -10.48 -24.19 24.60
N GLU A 1151 -9.97 -25.33 25.05
CA GLU A 1151 -10.46 -26.06 26.23
C GLU A 1151 -10.24 -25.28 27.54
N ASP A 1152 -9.09 -24.63 27.70
CA ASP A 1152 -8.70 -23.91 28.92
C ASP A 1152 -9.66 -22.74 29.26
N VAL A 1153 -10.38 -22.22 28.26
CA VAL A 1153 -11.40 -21.16 28.39
C VAL A 1153 -12.84 -21.65 28.17
N GLY A 1154 -13.04 -22.96 27.99
CA GLY A 1154 -14.35 -23.59 27.82
C GLY A 1154 -15.00 -23.34 26.45
N GLY A 1155 -14.21 -23.08 25.41
CA GLY A 1155 -14.68 -22.91 24.03
C GLY A 1155 -15.50 -21.66 23.76
N LEU A 1156 -16.26 -21.65 22.66
CA LEU A 1156 -17.20 -20.56 22.35
C LEU A 1156 -18.41 -20.64 23.30
N ASP A 1157 -18.90 -19.50 23.78
CA ASP A 1157 -20.10 -19.47 24.62
C ASP A 1157 -21.37 -19.71 23.80
N GLU A 1158 -22.04 -20.83 24.06
CA GLU A 1158 -23.26 -21.23 23.34
C GLU A 1158 -24.48 -20.32 23.58
N SER A 1159 -24.42 -19.43 24.57
CA SER A 1159 -25.43 -18.39 24.77
C SER A 1159 -25.28 -17.22 23.80
N LEU A 1160 -24.08 -17.01 23.22
CA LEU A 1160 -23.83 -16.11 22.09
C LEU A 1160 -23.97 -16.91 20.79
N ARG A 1161 -25.19 -16.99 20.25
CA ARG A 1161 -25.54 -17.99 19.22
C ARG A 1161 -25.11 -17.61 17.81
N VAL A 1162 -25.04 -16.32 17.52
CA VAL A 1162 -24.84 -15.80 16.16
C VAL A 1162 -23.70 -14.79 16.12
N ALA A 1163 -23.67 -13.84 17.05
CA ALA A 1163 -22.74 -12.71 17.04
C ALA A 1163 -21.85 -12.66 18.29
N TYR A 1164 -20.68 -12.03 18.16
CA TYR A 1164 -19.72 -11.76 19.24
C TYR A 1164 -19.16 -12.98 19.99
N ASN A 1165 -19.46 -14.20 19.55
CA ASN A 1165 -18.95 -15.42 20.17
C ASN A 1165 -17.43 -15.55 20.02
N ASP A 1166 -16.90 -15.20 18.85
CA ASP A 1166 -15.48 -15.16 18.52
C ASP A 1166 -14.73 -14.09 19.31
N VAL A 1167 -15.33 -12.90 19.41
CA VAL A 1167 -14.81 -11.80 20.22
C VAL A 1167 -14.77 -12.17 21.70
N ASP A 1168 -15.88 -12.67 22.27
CA ASP A 1168 -15.94 -13.14 23.67
C ASP A 1168 -14.88 -14.21 23.93
N PHE A 1169 -14.71 -15.16 23.01
CA PHE A 1169 -13.69 -16.19 23.11
C PHE A 1169 -12.26 -15.63 23.15
N CYS A 1170 -11.93 -14.70 22.25
CA CYS A 1170 -10.63 -14.03 22.27
C CYS A 1170 -10.40 -13.28 23.59
N LEU A 1171 -11.42 -12.60 24.13
CA LEU A 1171 -11.29 -11.90 25.41
C LEU A 1171 -11.08 -12.87 26.58
N LYS A 1172 -11.75 -14.03 26.60
CA LYS A 1172 -11.49 -15.08 27.60
C LYS A 1172 -10.07 -15.65 27.49
N LEU A 1173 -9.55 -15.84 26.27
CA LEU A 1173 -8.15 -16.24 26.05
C LEU A 1173 -7.20 -15.22 26.69
N ARG A 1174 -7.44 -13.93 26.45
CA ARG A 1174 -6.65 -12.85 27.04
C ARG A 1174 -6.71 -12.79 28.56
N GLU A 1175 -7.89 -12.96 29.16
CA GLU A 1175 -8.02 -13.05 30.63
C GLU A 1175 -7.22 -14.23 31.22
N LYS A 1176 -7.03 -15.30 30.43
CA LYS A 1176 -6.22 -16.45 30.81
C LYS A 1176 -4.71 -16.26 30.57
N GLY A 1177 -4.32 -15.16 29.93
CA GLY A 1177 -2.94 -14.82 29.61
C GLY A 1177 -2.46 -15.34 28.25
N TYR A 1178 -3.37 -15.76 27.37
CA TYR A 1178 -3.02 -16.08 25.98
C TYR A 1178 -3.04 -14.81 25.11
N GLU A 1179 -2.09 -14.74 24.17
CA GLU A 1179 -2.07 -13.75 23.11
C GLU A 1179 -3.00 -14.15 21.96
N VAL A 1180 -3.55 -13.12 21.30
CA VAL A 1180 -4.30 -13.26 20.05
C VAL A 1180 -3.56 -12.46 18.98
N ILE A 1181 -3.24 -13.13 17.88
CA ILE A 1181 -2.38 -12.59 16.83
C ILE A 1181 -3.18 -12.38 15.55
N TYR A 1182 -3.00 -11.23 14.92
CA TYR A 1182 -3.40 -10.99 13.54
C TYR A 1182 -2.20 -11.22 12.62
N THR A 1183 -2.39 -11.95 11.51
CA THR A 1183 -1.37 -12.08 10.45
C THR A 1183 -1.89 -11.57 9.11
N PRO A 1184 -1.17 -10.65 8.42
CA PRO A 1184 -1.55 -10.16 7.10
C PRO A 1184 -1.25 -11.17 5.97
N TYR A 1185 -0.54 -12.26 6.30
CA TYR A 1185 -0.05 -13.25 5.34
C TYR A 1185 -0.99 -14.45 5.17
N ALA A 1186 -2.03 -14.58 5.99
CA ALA A 1186 -3.15 -15.46 5.73
C ALA A 1186 -4.32 -14.63 5.19
N GLN A 1187 -4.57 -14.71 3.89
CA GLN A 1187 -5.53 -13.87 3.17
C GLN A 1187 -6.68 -14.69 2.60
N LEU A 1188 -7.91 -14.26 2.86
CA LEU A 1188 -9.13 -14.86 2.34
C LEU A 1188 -10.14 -13.79 1.92
N ALA A 1189 -10.95 -14.07 0.91
CA ALA A 1189 -12.16 -13.29 0.64
C ALA A 1189 -13.33 -13.88 1.44
N HIS A 1190 -14.18 -13.03 2.02
CA HIS A 1190 -15.34 -13.44 2.82
C HIS A 1190 -16.59 -12.71 2.34
N HIS A 1191 -17.59 -13.48 1.90
CA HIS A 1191 -18.82 -12.96 1.25
C HIS A 1191 -19.91 -12.56 2.25
N GLU A 1192 -19.49 -11.99 3.39
CA GLU A 1192 -20.25 -11.64 4.59
C GLU A 1192 -21.78 -11.80 4.52
N GLY A 1193 -22.31 -12.72 5.33
CA GLY A 1193 -23.75 -12.92 5.42
C GLY A 1193 -24.35 -13.58 4.18
N GLY A 1194 -23.55 -14.14 3.28
CA GLY A 1194 -23.97 -14.78 2.02
C GLY A 1194 -24.94 -15.95 2.19
N THR A 1195 -25.10 -16.48 3.41
CA THR A 1195 -26.09 -17.52 3.75
C THR A 1195 -27.07 -17.13 4.87
N ARG A 1196 -26.86 -16.01 5.58
CA ARG A 1196 -27.64 -15.65 6.80
C ARG A 1196 -28.19 -14.22 6.87
N GLY A 1197 -27.69 -13.28 6.07
CA GLY A 1197 -27.97 -11.85 6.21
C GLY A 1197 -27.26 -11.18 7.40
N HIS A 1198 -27.38 -9.84 7.51
CA HIS A 1198 -26.59 -8.98 8.43
C HIS A 1198 -27.22 -8.75 9.83
N HIS A 1199 -27.92 -9.75 10.39
CA HIS A 1199 -28.65 -9.55 11.66
C HIS A 1199 -27.86 -10.02 12.89
N HIS A 1200 -27.43 -9.08 13.73
CA HIS A 1200 -27.00 -9.35 15.11
C HIS A 1200 -28.23 -9.46 16.03
N PRO A 1201 -28.45 -10.59 16.73
CA PRO A 1201 -29.55 -10.69 17.68
C PRO A 1201 -29.34 -9.73 18.86
N GLU A 1202 -30.37 -8.95 19.23
CA GLU A 1202 -30.30 -8.00 20.35
C GLU A 1202 -29.88 -8.68 21.68
N LYS A 1203 -30.23 -9.96 21.85
CA LYS A 1203 -29.82 -10.76 23.01
C LYS A 1203 -28.30 -10.98 23.06
N ASP A 1204 -27.66 -11.25 21.92
CA ASP A 1204 -26.22 -11.47 21.84
C ASP A 1204 -25.48 -10.16 22.14
N GLU A 1205 -25.96 -9.03 21.59
CA GLU A 1205 -25.44 -7.70 21.90
C GLU A 1205 -25.56 -7.35 23.40
N GLN A 1206 -26.74 -7.55 24.00
CA GLN A 1206 -26.97 -7.26 25.41
C GLN A 1206 -26.09 -8.12 26.31
N LEU A 1207 -25.91 -9.40 25.98
CA LEU A 1207 -25.06 -10.31 26.72
C LEU A 1207 -23.59 -9.89 26.64
N PHE A 1208 -23.09 -9.60 25.44
CA PHE A 1208 -21.72 -9.13 25.23
C PHE A 1208 -21.45 -7.84 26.01
N ARG A 1209 -22.31 -6.82 25.87
CA ARG A 1209 -22.18 -5.55 26.62
C ARG A 1209 -22.20 -5.74 28.13
N THR A 1210 -23.02 -6.67 28.64
CA THR A 1210 -23.13 -6.94 30.08
C THR A 1210 -21.87 -7.62 30.62
N ARG A 1211 -21.21 -8.44 29.80
CA ARG A 1211 -20.02 -9.19 30.18
C ARG A 1211 -18.75 -8.35 30.11
N TRP A 1212 -18.63 -7.50 29.08
CA TRP A 1212 -17.43 -6.71 28.81
C TRP A 1212 -17.68 -5.19 28.84
N PRO A 1213 -18.34 -4.62 29.87
CA PRO A 1213 -18.82 -3.23 29.84
C PRO A 1213 -17.72 -2.17 29.83
N ASP A 1214 -16.56 -2.49 30.43
CA ASP A 1214 -15.45 -1.55 30.65
C ASP A 1214 -14.13 -2.05 30.03
N TYR A 1215 -14.20 -2.97 29.05
CA TYR A 1215 -12.99 -3.49 28.41
C TYR A 1215 -12.34 -2.38 27.58
N ARG A 1216 -11.12 -1.98 27.98
CA ARG A 1216 -10.28 -1.04 27.24
C ARG A 1216 -9.35 -1.85 26.34
N ASP A 1217 -9.47 -1.68 25.03
CA ASP A 1217 -8.58 -2.32 24.08
C ASP A 1217 -7.15 -1.75 24.20
N PRO A 1218 -6.16 -2.53 24.64
CA PRO A 1218 -4.79 -2.03 24.79
C PRO A 1218 -4.11 -1.78 23.44
N TYR A 1219 -4.61 -2.38 22.36
CA TYR A 1219 -4.02 -2.23 21.03
C TYR A 1219 -4.65 -1.10 20.22
N TYR A 1220 -5.48 -0.27 20.86
CA TYR A 1220 -6.09 0.91 20.27
C TYR A 1220 -5.88 2.15 21.14
N ASN A 1221 -5.26 3.19 20.58
CA ASN A 1221 -4.86 4.36 21.37
C ASN A 1221 -6.09 5.12 21.91
N PRO A 1222 -6.10 5.50 23.21
CA PRO A 1222 -7.26 6.13 23.85
C PRO A 1222 -7.64 7.50 23.28
N HIS A 1223 -6.74 8.17 22.55
CA HIS A 1223 -7.01 9.44 21.91
C HIS A 1223 -7.87 9.34 20.64
N PHE A 1224 -7.99 8.13 20.06
CA PHE A 1224 -8.89 7.91 18.95
C PHE A 1224 -10.34 7.68 19.40
N ASP A 1225 -11.28 8.14 18.57
CA ASP A 1225 -12.68 7.78 18.63
C ASP A 1225 -12.85 6.29 18.28
N VAL A 1226 -13.69 5.61 19.06
CA VAL A 1226 -13.99 4.18 18.86
C VAL A 1226 -15.12 3.97 17.86
N ASP A 1227 -15.98 4.99 17.67
CA ASP A 1227 -17.07 4.94 16.70
C ASP A 1227 -16.63 5.44 15.30
N HIS A 1228 -15.50 6.16 15.25
CA HIS A 1228 -14.84 6.62 14.01
C HIS A 1228 -13.35 6.28 14.06
N PRO A 1229 -12.97 5.05 13.69
CA PRO A 1229 -11.61 4.58 13.85
C PRO A 1229 -10.55 5.53 13.26
N PHE A 1230 -9.44 5.69 13.98
CA PHE A 1230 -8.31 6.57 13.63
C PHE A 1230 -8.63 8.08 13.50
N SER A 1231 -9.84 8.51 13.91
CA SER A 1231 -10.17 9.93 14.12
C SER A 1231 -9.94 10.34 15.56
N LEU A 1232 -9.42 11.54 15.81
CA LEU A 1232 -9.11 12.03 17.15
C LEU A 1232 -10.37 12.48 17.90
N LYS A 1233 -10.37 12.24 19.22
CA LYS A 1233 -11.31 12.85 20.15
C LYS A 1233 -10.93 14.32 20.34
N LEU A 1234 -11.58 15.21 19.59
CA LEU A 1234 -11.33 16.66 19.64
C LEU A 1234 -11.91 17.31 20.87
#